data_AF-A0A935AZQ9-F1
#
_entry.id   AF-A0A935AZQ9-F1
#
_cell.length_a   1.000
_cell.length_b   1.000
_cell.length_c   1.000
_cell.angle_alpha   90.00
_cell.angle_beta   90.00
_cell.angle_gamma   90.00
#
_symmetry.space_group_name_H-M   'P 1'
#
loop_
_entity.id
_entity.type
_entity.pdbx_description
1 polymer ?
#
loop_
_entity_poly.entity_id
_entity_poly.type
_entity_poly.pdbx_seq_one_letter_code
_entity_poly.pdbx_strand_id
1 'polypeptide(L)'
;MRHAILVGALALLAACAKTPSGGDASVGANTLVDNAALANEQDGANWLAYGRTFSEGHYSPLDQINAQTVSRLGLAWTLDLDVNNSIATPLAVDGVIYLGAGHGGMHAVEAKTGRRLWRHDAMAMQVNGEKIRTAWGIRGIAFWKGRVYAGTSDGRLIALNAKDGAEAWSAQTVDPKDGATITGAPRVFNGKVVIGFSGGDFSALRGYVTAYDAETGQKLWRFYVVPPKPGMKDGEASDEALAMAEKTWTGEWWKYGGGGAVWNSITYDPDFNRLYIGTGNGTPMNWKIRSPEGGDNLFIASVVALDADTGKYAWHYQTAPGDSWDYDSSTDMTLTQMSVNGAQRKVMLHAAKNGFLYVIDRQDGKLLSAEKLGTVTWAERVDLATGKPVLAPGAKYEKKNILLWPSFQAVHHWTPQAFSPQTGYLYVPTLEMPAEFGDSGASHANYSPRMRTTDYTGFPAAGTPGVPRDAGRSVLKAWDPVARRTVWSVETPGISNGGAMATAGGLVFEGLADGYFHAYGAKDGKDLWSFFAGVAATGVPITFSVEGKQYVAVTAGPLGGSTAAFGPISGRWGWDSRLHPRRLLVFTLDGAAKLPATPPPRPAVPLEGEGFTVDAKKARQGEFEYERCTLCHGMGIVAGGIAPDLRASPVMLSTEAMLRVVREGALAPRGMPPFPELSDAQLDAIAHYVRQKARADLRASQ
;
A
#
# COMPACT_ATOMS: atom_id res chain seq x y z
N MET A 1 73.76 48.70 46.38
CA MET A 1 72.47 48.92 47.07
C MET A 1 71.36 48.28 46.24
N ARG A 2 70.55 47.41 46.86
CA ARG A 2 69.12 47.13 46.61
C ARG A 2 68.66 46.44 45.29
N HIS A 3 68.15 45.19 45.49
CA HIS A 3 67.02 44.46 44.85
C HIS A 3 67.20 43.97 43.40
N ALA A 4 67.42 42.67 43.14
CA ALA A 4 66.47 41.54 43.13
C ALA A 4 65.39 41.65 42.04
N ILE A 5 65.35 40.70 41.08
CA ILE A 5 64.17 40.08 40.46
C ILE A 5 64.59 38.87 39.58
N LEU A 6 63.72 37.87 39.64
CA LEU A 6 63.79 36.46 39.20
C LEU A 6 64.16 36.18 37.73
N VAL A 7 64.84 35.05 37.57
CA VAL A 7 65.06 34.29 36.34
C VAL A 7 63.79 33.53 35.94
N GLY A 8 63.50 33.44 34.64
CA GLY A 8 62.53 32.49 34.10
C GLY A 8 62.21 32.70 32.62
N ALA A 9 63.11 32.23 31.74
CA ALA A 9 62.87 32.20 30.30
C ALA A 9 61.93 31.03 29.93
N LEU A 10 60.76 31.33 29.35
CA LEU A 10 59.92 30.33 28.70
C LEU A 10 60.12 30.43 27.18
N ALA A 11 60.89 29.48 26.62
CA ALA A 11 60.91 29.19 25.19
C ALA A 11 59.86 28.10 24.90
N LEU A 12 58.92 28.39 24.01
CA LEU A 12 57.95 27.41 23.51
C LEU A 12 58.67 26.33 22.68
N LEU A 13 58.62 25.09 23.16
CA LEU A 13 58.99 23.89 22.41
C LEU A 13 57.74 23.08 22.10
N ALA A 14 57.57 22.80 20.81
CA ALA A 14 56.51 21.99 20.24
C ALA A 14 56.58 20.55 20.78
N ALA A 15 55.45 20.05 21.30
CA ALA A 15 55.23 18.64 21.59
C ALA A 15 54.10 18.11 20.71
N CYS A 16 54.42 17.14 19.86
CA CYS A 16 53.46 16.37 19.10
C CYS A 16 52.54 15.59 20.04
N ALA A 17 51.28 15.99 20.14
CA ALA A 17 50.22 15.17 20.71
C ALA A 17 49.49 14.46 19.56
N LYS A 18 49.63 13.14 19.48
CA LYS A 18 48.75 12.27 18.69
C LYS A 18 47.33 12.41 19.24
N THR A 19 46.48 13.12 18.52
CA THR A 19 45.03 13.02 18.66
C THR A 19 44.59 11.62 18.22
N PRO A 20 43.81 10.88 19.01
CA PRO A 20 43.16 9.68 18.51
C PRO A 20 42.10 10.14 17.52
N SER A 21 42.33 9.89 16.23
CA SER A 21 41.28 9.88 15.23
C SER A 21 40.27 8.82 15.64
N GLY A 22 39.14 9.25 16.21
CA GLY A 22 37.97 8.39 16.39
C GLY A 22 37.61 7.82 15.03
N GLY A 23 37.81 6.50 14.87
CA GLY A 23 37.51 5.82 13.64
C GLY A 23 36.02 5.92 13.33
N ASP A 24 35.71 6.33 12.10
CA ASP A 24 34.45 6.00 11.47
C ASP A 24 34.32 4.47 11.43
N ALA A 25 33.66 3.90 12.44
CA ALA A 25 33.13 2.56 12.33
C ALA A 25 32.08 2.62 11.23
N SER A 26 32.47 2.20 10.02
CA SER A 26 31.53 2.01 8.93
C SER A 26 30.43 1.06 9.42
N VAL A 27 29.21 1.56 9.54
CA VAL A 27 28.01 0.73 9.74
C VAL A 27 27.76 0.00 8.43
N GLY A 28 28.58 -1.02 8.15
CA GLY A 28 28.38 -1.95 7.05
C GLY A 28 27.49 -3.08 7.53
N ALA A 29 26.49 -3.45 6.73
CA ALA A 29 25.72 -4.66 6.99
C ALA A 29 26.66 -5.88 6.90
N ASN A 30 26.84 -6.59 8.00
CA ASN A 30 27.66 -7.80 8.11
C ASN A 30 26.85 -9.06 7.78
N THR A 31 25.52 -9.00 7.95
CA THR A 31 24.58 -10.05 7.59
C THR A 31 24.51 -10.16 6.07
N LEU A 32 24.92 -11.32 5.56
CA LEU A 32 24.63 -11.70 4.19
C LEU A 32 23.14 -12.01 4.05
N VAL A 33 22.37 -11.06 3.52
CA VAL A 33 20.95 -11.28 3.23
C VAL A 33 20.81 -12.11 1.96
N ASP A 34 20.60 -13.41 2.15
CA ASP A 34 20.34 -14.42 1.13
C ASP A 34 19.08 -15.26 1.47
N ASN A 35 18.86 -16.38 0.78
CA ASN A 35 17.70 -17.23 1.02
C ASN A 35 17.68 -17.82 2.42
N ALA A 36 18.83 -18.19 2.98
CA ALA A 36 18.90 -18.79 4.30
C ALA A 36 18.49 -17.77 5.36
N ALA A 37 18.97 -16.53 5.22
CA ALA A 37 18.57 -15.42 6.08
C ALA A 37 17.06 -15.12 5.97
N LEU A 38 16.53 -15.04 4.74
CA LEU A 38 15.11 -14.73 4.48
C LEU A 38 14.13 -15.86 4.81
N ALA A 39 14.61 -17.11 4.91
CA ALA A 39 13.81 -18.24 5.39
C ALA A 39 13.87 -18.43 6.91
N ASN A 40 14.73 -17.69 7.63
CA ASN A 40 14.97 -17.92 9.05
C ASN A 40 13.89 -17.26 9.93
N GLU A 41 12.91 -18.06 10.34
CA GLU A 41 11.86 -17.59 11.24
C GLU A 41 12.34 -17.28 12.68
N GLN A 42 13.54 -17.69 13.06
CA GLN A 42 14.05 -17.51 14.44
C GLN A 42 14.89 -16.25 14.62
N ASP A 43 15.40 -15.63 13.54
CA ASP A 43 16.19 -14.40 13.65
C ASP A 43 15.31 -13.16 13.82
N GLY A 44 15.16 -12.71 15.06
CA GLY A 44 14.45 -11.47 15.37
C GLY A 44 15.32 -10.21 15.33
N ALA A 45 16.64 -10.32 15.17
CA ALA A 45 17.52 -9.15 15.22
C ALA A 45 17.25 -8.20 14.06
N ASN A 46 16.88 -8.77 12.90
CA ASN A 46 16.64 -8.04 11.67
C ASN A 46 15.19 -8.18 11.18
N TRP A 47 14.78 -7.23 10.34
CA TRP A 47 13.57 -7.28 9.54
C TRP A 47 13.96 -7.17 8.06
N LEU A 48 14.20 -8.33 7.43
CA LEU A 48 14.96 -8.43 6.17
C LEU A 48 14.12 -8.29 4.91
N ALA A 49 12.83 -8.61 4.97
CA ALA A 49 11.88 -8.52 3.85
C ALA A 49 10.58 -7.82 4.26
N TYR A 50 9.70 -7.57 3.29
CA TYR A 50 8.42 -6.87 3.48
C TYR A 50 7.65 -7.41 4.70
N GLY A 51 7.31 -8.70 4.72
CA GLY A 51 6.73 -9.38 5.88
C GLY A 51 7.74 -10.13 6.75
N ARG A 52 8.95 -9.56 6.91
CA ARG A 52 10.12 -10.04 7.65
C ARG A 52 10.88 -11.19 6.99
N THR A 53 10.17 -12.26 6.63
CA THR A 53 10.70 -13.49 6.04
C THR A 53 9.91 -13.86 4.78
N PHE A 54 10.31 -14.93 4.10
CA PHE A 54 9.57 -15.49 2.97
C PHE A 54 8.14 -15.91 3.30
N SER A 55 7.77 -16.10 4.56
CA SER A 55 6.40 -16.46 4.93
C SER A 55 5.41 -15.30 4.83
N GLU A 56 5.88 -14.05 4.74
CA GLU A 56 5.04 -12.85 4.84
C GLU A 56 4.16 -12.88 6.10
N GLY A 57 4.72 -13.37 7.21
CA GLY A 57 4.00 -13.58 8.47
C GLY A 57 3.85 -12.32 9.32
N HIS A 58 4.64 -11.27 9.06
CA HIS A 58 4.68 -10.03 9.87
C HIS A 58 4.79 -10.31 11.39
N TYR A 59 5.53 -11.36 11.73
CA TYR A 59 5.74 -11.83 13.10
C TYR A 59 7.21 -11.75 13.48
N SER A 60 7.50 -11.18 14.64
CA SER A 60 8.86 -11.18 15.20
C SER A 60 8.98 -12.14 16.39
N PRO A 61 10.07 -12.93 16.47
CA PRO A 61 10.37 -13.76 17.63
C PRO A 61 10.90 -12.97 18.83
N LEU A 62 11.08 -11.64 18.72
CA LEU A 62 11.50 -10.81 19.85
C LEU A 62 10.38 -10.64 20.90
N ASP A 63 10.76 -10.64 22.17
CA ASP A 63 9.84 -10.60 23.32
C ASP A 63 10.29 -9.68 24.48
N GLN A 64 11.36 -8.88 24.29
CA GLN A 64 11.81 -7.91 25.31
C GLN A 64 10.71 -6.89 25.60
N ILE A 65 10.00 -6.44 24.56
CA ILE A 65 8.73 -5.72 24.64
C ILE A 65 7.61 -6.76 24.61
N ASN A 66 6.90 -6.90 25.73
CA ASN A 66 5.84 -7.89 25.93
C ASN A 66 4.69 -7.30 26.76
N ALA A 67 3.65 -8.10 26.99
CA ALA A 67 2.45 -7.66 27.74
C ALA A 67 2.75 -7.10 29.14
N GLN A 68 3.89 -7.44 29.76
CA GLN A 68 4.29 -6.93 31.08
C GLN A 68 5.16 -5.67 30.99
N THR A 69 5.89 -5.47 29.90
CA THR A 69 6.84 -4.35 29.75
C THR A 69 6.35 -3.25 28.81
N VAL A 70 5.33 -3.50 27.98
CA VAL A 70 4.87 -2.56 26.94
C VAL A 70 4.38 -1.22 27.51
N SER A 71 3.94 -1.16 28.76
CA SER A 71 3.58 0.10 29.44
C SER A 71 4.76 1.07 29.60
N ARG A 72 6.01 0.60 29.47
CA ARG A 72 7.24 1.40 29.48
C ARG A 72 7.72 1.79 28.07
N LEU A 73 7.00 1.38 27.02
CA LEU A 73 7.36 1.71 25.65
C LEU A 73 7.23 3.22 25.45
N GLY A 74 8.29 3.84 24.93
CA GLY A 74 8.34 5.28 24.69
C GLY A 74 9.17 5.61 23.46
N LEU A 75 9.06 6.85 22.99
CA LEU A 75 9.75 7.30 21.79
C LEU A 75 11.27 7.32 22.03
N ALA A 76 12.02 6.62 21.19
CA ALA A 76 13.48 6.62 21.19
C ALA A 76 14.01 7.82 20.40
N TRP A 77 13.48 8.01 19.20
CA TRP A 77 13.79 9.13 18.30
C TRP A 77 12.74 9.19 17.17
N THR A 78 12.76 10.29 16.41
CA THR A 78 11.96 10.43 15.19
C THR A 78 12.73 11.16 14.11
N LEU A 79 12.37 10.90 12.85
CA LEU A 79 12.92 11.57 11.68
C LEU A 79 11.77 12.03 10.77
N ASP A 80 11.72 13.34 10.49
CA ASP A 80 10.81 13.88 9.47
C ASP A 80 11.29 13.48 8.06
N LEU A 81 10.34 13.06 7.23
CA LEU A 81 10.52 12.60 5.86
C LEU A 81 10.03 13.67 4.90
N ASP A 82 10.87 14.02 3.94
CA ASP A 82 10.64 15.14 3.03
C ASP A 82 9.98 14.63 1.72
N VAL A 83 8.77 14.11 1.87
CA VAL A 83 8.01 13.36 0.86
C VAL A 83 6.50 13.59 1.02
N ASN A 84 5.74 13.32 -0.05
CA ASN A 84 4.28 13.47 -0.06
C ASN A 84 3.52 12.30 0.59
N ASN A 85 4.11 11.10 0.65
CA ASN A 85 3.50 9.89 1.19
C ASN A 85 4.52 9.09 2.01
N SER A 86 4.09 8.46 3.12
CA SER A 86 4.93 7.69 4.04
C SER A 86 4.39 6.31 4.40
N ILE A 87 3.45 5.74 3.65
CA ILE A 87 2.78 4.46 4.00
C ILE A 87 3.67 3.19 3.86
N ALA A 88 4.95 3.34 3.51
CA ALA A 88 5.79 2.19 3.20
C ALA A 88 6.27 1.43 4.45
N THR A 89 6.38 0.11 4.33
CA THR A 89 7.04 -0.77 5.30
C THR A 89 8.56 -0.53 5.26
N PRO A 90 9.19 -0.14 6.38
CA PRO A 90 10.65 -0.11 6.48
C PRO A 90 11.24 -1.53 6.55
N LEU A 91 12.55 -1.65 6.27
CA LEU A 91 13.36 -2.82 6.58
C LEU A 91 14.43 -2.43 7.61
N ALA A 92 14.90 -3.38 8.42
CA ALA A 92 15.99 -3.17 9.36
C ALA A 92 17.05 -4.25 9.19
N VAL A 93 18.27 -3.85 8.78
CA VAL A 93 19.40 -4.76 8.56
C VAL A 93 20.62 -4.22 9.30
N ASP A 94 21.10 -4.98 10.28
CA ASP A 94 22.30 -4.71 11.08
C ASP A 94 22.37 -3.28 11.65
N GLY A 95 21.27 -2.84 12.25
CA GLY A 95 21.20 -1.50 12.86
C GLY A 95 21.04 -0.36 11.86
N VAL A 96 20.70 -0.64 10.61
CA VAL A 96 20.29 0.37 9.62
C VAL A 96 18.84 0.13 9.21
N ILE A 97 18.01 1.17 9.30
CA ILE A 97 16.65 1.19 8.75
C ILE A 97 16.72 1.67 7.30
N TYR A 98 16.19 0.87 6.38
CA TYR A 98 15.97 1.26 5.00
C TYR A 98 14.47 1.52 4.78
N LEU A 99 14.13 2.60 4.10
CA LEU A 99 12.74 3.02 3.92
C LEU A 99 12.53 3.62 2.53
N GLY A 100 11.53 3.13 1.82
CA GLY A 100 10.95 3.83 0.68
C GLY A 100 9.92 4.87 1.12
N ALA A 101 9.77 5.98 0.42
CA ALA A 101 8.71 6.94 0.66
C ALA A 101 8.36 7.74 -0.61
N GLY A 102 7.16 8.33 -0.62
CA GLY A 102 6.63 9.07 -1.78
C GLY A 102 6.50 8.19 -3.02
N HIS A 103 6.97 8.70 -4.15
CA HIS A 103 6.89 8.04 -5.47
C HIS A 103 8.22 7.41 -5.94
N GLY A 104 9.28 7.51 -5.12
CA GLY A 104 10.62 7.05 -5.47
C GLY A 104 11.75 7.61 -4.58
N GLY A 105 11.41 8.05 -3.36
CA GLY A 105 12.42 8.43 -2.37
C GLY A 105 12.86 7.21 -1.57
N MET A 106 14.16 7.00 -1.42
CA MET A 106 14.74 5.94 -0.60
C MET A 106 15.68 6.54 0.43
N HIS A 107 15.64 6.00 1.64
CA HIS A 107 16.41 6.47 2.78
C HIS A 107 17.11 5.31 3.46
N ALA A 108 18.33 5.56 3.96
CA ALA A 108 18.95 4.76 5.00
C ALA A 108 19.19 5.60 6.24
N VAL A 109 18.90 5.03 7.41
CA VAL A 109 18.93 5.71 8.70
C VAL A 109 19.57 4.80 9.72
N GLU A 110 20.50 5.32 10.50
CA GLU A 110 21.08 4.62 11.65
C GLU A 110 19.98 4.35 12.69
N ALA A 111 19.69 3.09 12.96
CA ALA A 111 18.51 2.67 13.71
C ALA A 111 18.57 3.07 15.21
N LYS A 112 19.77 3.26 15.76
CA LYS A 112 19.98 3.65 17.15
C LYS A 112 19.77 5.15 17.39
N THR A 113 20.17 5.99 16.43
CA THR A 113 20.27 7.45 16.61
C THR A 113 19.27 8.24 15.78
N GLY A 114 18.70 7.64 14.74
CA GLY A 114 17.88 8.34 13.74
C GLY A 114 18.69 9.16 12.75
N ARG A 115 20.03 9.09 12.76
CA ARG A 115 20.88 9.82 11.83
C ARG A 115 20.73 9.26 10.43
N ARG A 116 20.34 10.12 9.48
CA ARG A 116 20.26 9.76 8.07
C ARG A 116 21.67 9.47 7.53
N LEU A 117 21.86 8.28 6.96
CA LEU A 117 23.11 7.86 6.34
C LEU A 117 23.17 8.33 4.89
N TRP A 118 22.09 8.11 4.14
CA TRP A 118 21.94 8.60 2.77
C TRP A 118 20.46 8.78 2.40
N ARG A 119 20.24 9.50 1.30
CA ARG A 119 18.95 9.62 0.61
C ARG A 119 19.18 9.49 -0.89
N HIS A 120 18.30 8.77 -1.56
CA HIS A 120 18.18 8.71 -3.00
C HIS A 120 16.80 9.23 -3.41
N ASP A 121 16.73 10.01 -4.48
CA ASP A 121 15.46 10.41 -5.12
C ASP A 121 15.49 9.95 -6.57
N ALA A 122 14.56 9.07 -6.93
CA ALA A 122 14.44 8.57 -8.29
C ALA A 122 13.96 9.66 -9.27
N MET A 123 13.48 10.81 -8.79
CA MET A 123 12.97 11.91 -9.63
C MET A 123 11.76 11.47 -10.47
N ALA A 124 10.89 10.62 -9.91
CA ALA A 124 9.79 9.98 -10.65
C ALA A 124 8.80 10.98 -11.28
N MET A 125 8.58 12.12 -10.61
CA MET A 125 7.74 13.20 -11.12
C MET A 125 8.34 13.87 -12.36
N GLN A 126 9.67 14.01 -12.40
CA GLN A 126 10.40 14.61 -13.51
C GLN A 126 10.55 13.63 -14.68
N VAL A 127 10.70 12.33 -14.38
CA VAL A 127 10.76 11.27 -15.38
C VAL A 127 9.40 11.07 -16.05
N ASN A 128 8.31 10.97 -15.29
CA ASN A 128 6.97 10.81 -15.82
C ASN A 128 5.86 11.31 -14.87
N GLY A 129 5.62 12.62 -14.91
CA GLY A 129 4.59 13.26 -14.08
C GLY A 129 3.15 12.87 -14.43
N GLU A 130 2.88 12.37 -15.63
CA GLU A 130 1.54 11.91 -16.03
C GLU A 130 1.14 10.66 -15.26
N LYS A 131 2.05 9.69 -15.14
CA LYS A 131 1.84 8.47 -14.33
C LYS A 131 1.58 8.77 -12.85
N ILE A 132 2.14 9.86 -12.32
CA ILE A 132 1.94 10.25 -10.91
C ILE A 132 0.49 10.66 -10.63
N ARG A 133 -0.27 11.13 -11.64
CA ARG A 133 -1.68 11.55 -11.48
C ARG A 133 -2.59 10.44 -10.93
N THR A 134 -2.21 9.17 -11.13
CA THR A 134 -2.98 7.99 -10.71
C THR A 134 -2.19 7.06 -9.77
N ALA A 135 -1.02 7.49 -9.29
CA ALA A 135 -0.16 6.68 -8.42
C ALA A 135 -0.46 6.89 -6.93
N TRP A 136 -0.39 5.82 -6.15
CA TRP A 136 -0.67 5.83 -4.70
C TRP A 136 0.57 5.92 -3.81
N GLY A 137 1.77 6.06 -4.39
CA GLY A 137 3.06 6.00 -3.69
C GLY A 137 3.56 4.56 -3.49
N ILE A 138 4.78 4.43 -2.99
CA ILE A 138 5.45 3.14 -2.80
C ILE A 138 5.14 2.55 -1.42
N ARG A 139 4.88 1.23 -1.36
CA ARG A 139 4.53 0.49 -0.13
C ARG A 139 5.72 -0.16 0.56
N GLY A 140 6.87 -0.26 -0.09
CA GLY A 140 8.04 -0.89 0.51
C GLY A 140 9.16 -1.11 -0.48
N ILE A 141 10.18 -1.79 0.01
CA ILE A 141 11.45 -2.07 -0.67
C ILE A 141 11.82 -3.54 -0.42
N ALA A 142 12.86 -4.03 -1.11
CA ALA A 142 13.52 -5.28 -0.78
C ALA A 142 15.00 -5.07 -0.50
N PHE A 143 15.61 -6.03 0.19
CA PHE A 143 17.04 -6.07 0.45
C PHE A 143 17.62 -7.43 0.04
N TRP A 144 18.75 -7.43 -0.66
CA TRP A 144 19.46 -8.66 -1.02
C TRP A 144 20.93 -8.39 -1.26
N LYS A 145 21.81 -9.14 -0.58
CA LYS A 145 23.28 -9.07 -0.73
C LYS A 145 23.83 -7.63 -0.84
N GLY A 146 23.48 -6.77 0.12
CA GLY A 146 24.00 -5.40 0.19
C GLY A 146 23.38 -4.43 -0.82
N ARG A 147 22.28 -4.78 -1.48
CA ARG A 147 21.50 -3.90 -2.35
C ARG A 147 20.08 -3.71 -1.83
N VAL A 148 19.57 -2.50 -2.03
CA VAL A 148 18.16 -2.11 -1.79
C VAL A 148 17.46 -2.03 -3.15
N TYR A 149 16.27 -2.62 -3.27
CA TYR A 149 15.47 -2.59 -4.50
C TYR A 149 14.16 -1.89 -4.26
N ALA A 150 13.76 -1.01 -5.19
CA ALA A 150 12.52 -0.26 -5.12
C ALA A 150 11.85 -0.19 -6.49
N GLY A 151 10.53 -0.41 -6.50
CA GLY A 151 9.68 -0.04 -7.64
C GLY A 151 9.22 1.40 -7.48
N THR A 152 9.38 2.21 -8.52
CA THR A 152 9.03 3.64 -8.52
C THR A 152 7.75 3.89 -9.30
N SER A 153 7.01 4.95 -8.95
CA SER A 153 5.68 5.19 -9.53
C SER A 153 5.70 5.49 -11.03
N ASP A 154 6.84 5.85 -11.61
CA ASP A 154 7.01 6.03 -13.07
C ASP A 154 7.23 4.71 -13.85
N GLY A 155 7.31 3.58 -13.15
CA GLY A 155 7.44 2.26 -13.78
C GLY A 155 8.83 1.64 -13.75
N ARG A 156 9.83 2.28 -13.13
CA ARG A 156 11.18 1.70 -13.01
C ARG A 156 11.32 0.81 -11.77
N LEU A 157 12.07 -0.28 -11.92
CA LEU A 157 12.69 -1.03 -10.83
C LEU A 157 14.15 -0.57 -10.71
N ILE A 158 14.54 -0.13 -9.52
CA ILE A 158 15.87 0.44 -9.25
C ILE A 158 16.56 -0.39 -8.18
N ALA A 159 17.84 -0.67 -8.37
CA ALA A 159 18.73 -1.23 -7.35
C ALA A 159 19.74 -0.18 -6.89
N LEU A 160 19.87 -0.03 -5.57
CA LEU A 160 20.80 0.89 -4.92
C LEU A 160 21.80 0.10 -4.08
N ASN A 161 23.05 0.56 -4.03
CA ASN A 161 24.02 0.07 -3.07
C ASN A 161 23.59 0.48 -1.65
N ALA A 162 23.46 -0.49 -0.73
CA ALA A 162 22.95 -0.23 0.62
C ALA A 162 23.87 0.70 1.44
N LYS A 163 25.16 0.73 1.12
CA LYS A 163 26.17 1.51 1.85
C LYS A 163 26.02 3.03 1.65
N ASP A 164 25.75 3.45 0.41
CA ASP A 164 25.83 4.85 0.01
C ASP A 164 24.61 5.37 -0.78
N GLY A 165 23.68 4.49 -1.14
CA GLY A 165 22.49 4.84 -1.92
C GLY A 165 22.77 5.10 -3.40
N ALA A 166 23.97 4.81 -3.89
CA ALA A 166 24.30 4.97 -5.30
C ALA A 166 23.54 3.94 -6.15
N GLU A 167 22.97 4.39 -7.27
CA GLU A 167 22.27 3.50 -8.20
C GLU A 167 23.25 2.49 -8.81
N ALA A 168 22.93 1.21 -8.65
CA ALA A 168 23.67 0.10 -9.27
C ALA A 168 23.12 -0.20 -10.67
N TRP A 169 21.80 -0.21 -10.81
CA TRP A 169 21.09 -0.34 -12.10
C TRP A 169 19.64 0.14 -11.98
N SER A 170 19.03 0.44 -13.12
CA SER A 170 17.61 0.75 -13.26
C SER A 170 17.03 0.06 -14.51
N ALA A 171 15.83 -0.49 -14.39
CA ALA A 171 15.09 -1.14 -15.48
C ALA A 171 13.69 -0.56 -15.62
N GLN A 172 13.33 -0.10 -16.82
CA GLN A 172 11.95 0.31 -17.13
C GLN A 172 11.08 -0.93 -17.31
N THR A 173 10.12 -1.15 -16.39
CA THR A 173 9.37 -2.42 -16.34
C THR A 173 8.05 -2.37 -17.11
N VAL A 174 7.46 -1.19 -17.20
CA VAL A 174 6.17 -0.90 -17.86
C VAL A 174 6.35 0.09 -19.02
N ASP A 175 5.40 0.16 -19.95
CA ASP A 175 5.46 1.13 -21.05
C ASP A 175 5.37 2.56 -20.48
N PRO A 176 6.32 3.46 -20.77
CA PRO A 176 6.25 4.85 -20.32
C PRO A 176 4.99 5.61 -20.77
N LYS A 177 4.29 5.13 -21.80
CA LYS A 177 3.11 5.78 -22.40
C LYS A 177 1.78 5.28 -21.85
N ASP A 178 1.76 4.17 -21.13
CA ASP A 178 0.54 3.63 -20.53
C ASP A 178 0.29 4.24 -19.13
N GLY A 179 -0.84 3.89 -18.50
CA GLY A 179 -1.17 4.34 -17.14
C GLY A 179 -0.60 3.47 -16.01
N ALA A 180 0.30 2.53 -16.29
CA ALA A 180 0.84 1.62 -15.29
C ALA A 180 1.81 2.34 -14.32
N THR A 181 1.70 2.06 -13.03
CA THR A 181 2.55 2.62 -11.97
C THR A 181 3.03 1.50 -11.05
N ILE A 182 4.20 1.63 -10.40
CA ILE A 182 4.60 0.65 -9.37
C ILE A 182 4.32 1.22 -7.99
N THR A 183 3.64 0.42 -7.17
CA THR A 183 3.29 0.76 -5.79
C THR A 183 3.71 -0.33 -4.80
N GLY A 184 3.62 -1.62 -5.17
CA GLY A 184 4.01 -2.75 -4.32
C GLY A 184 5.51 -2.85 -4.07
N ALA A 185 5.89 -3.50 -2.97
CA ALA A 185 7.28 -3.82 -2.68
C ALA A 185 7.78 -4.96 -3.60
N PRO A 186 8.99 -4.88 -4.19
CA PRO A 186 9.59 -6.01 -4.87
C PRO A 186 9.88 -7.15 -3.89
N ARG A 187 9.94 -8.39 -4.38
CA ARG A 187 10.43 -9.55 -3.61
C ARG A 187 11.73 -10.05 -4.22
N VAL A 188 12.65 -10.54 -3.40
CA VAL A 188 13.95 -11.04 -3.85
C VAL A 188 14.23 -12.41 -3.27
N PHE A 189 14.62 -13.36 -4.12
CA PHE A 189 14.96 -14.73 -3.77
C PHE A 189 15.85 -15.32 -4.88
N ASN A 190 16.71 -16.29 -4.58
CA ASN A 190 17.55 -16.98 -5.58
C ASN A 190 18.29 -16.03 -6.56
N GLY A 191 18.69 -14.83 -6.10
CA GLY A 191 19.32 -13.81 -6.95
C GLY A 191 18.39 -13.16 -7.99
N LYS A 192 17.07 -13.24 -7.82
CA LYS A 192 16.05 -12.67 -8.70
C LYS A 192 15.21 -11.65 -7.95
N VAL A 193 14.99 -10.49 -8.56
CA VAL A 193 14.06 -9.45 -8.07
C VAL A 193 12.78 -9.54 -8.87
N VAL A 194 11.65 -9.70 -8.21
CA VAL A 194 10.34 -9.84 -8.84
C VAL A 194 9.46 -8.65 -8.51
N ILE A 195 8.82 -8.09 -9.54
CA ILE A 195 7.93 -6.94 -9.41
C ILE A 195 6.81 -6.98 -10.46
N GLY A 196 5.62 -6.50 -10.06
CA GLY A 196 4.50 -6.20 -10.94
C GLY A 196 4.17 -4.71 -10.93
N PHE A 197 2.91 -4.35 -11.18
CA PHE A 197 2.47 -2.95 -11.28
C PHE A 197 0.98 -2.79 -10.98
N SER A 198 0.54 -1.54 -10.84
CA SER A 198 -0.83 -1.05 -10.62
C SER A 198 -1.33 -0.23 -11.82
N GLY A 199 -2.63 0.11 -11.82
CA GLY A 199 -3.20 1.09 -12.77
C GLY A 199 -4.30 0.51 -13.67
N GLY A 200 -4.68 -0.76 -13.49
CA GLY A 200 -5.73 -1.41 -14.28
C GLY A 200 -7.09 -0.71 -14.17
N ASP A 201 -7.32 0.09 -13.12
CA ASP A 201 -8.55 0.85 -12.93
C ASP A 201 -8.58 2.19 -13.70
N PHE A 202 -7.45 2.65 -14.21
CA PHE A 202 -7.32 3.98 -14.83
C PHE A 202 -6.81 3.93 -16.26
N SER A 203 -6.46 2.74 -16.76
CA SER A 203 -5.89 2.56 -18.08
C SER A 203 -6.13 1.14 -18.58
N ALA A 204 -6.14 0.97 -19.90
CA ALA A 204 -6.25 -0.34 -20.54
C ALA A 204 -4.94 -1.11 -20.39
N LEU A 205 -4.77 -1.81 -19.27
CA LEU A 205 -3.55 -2.53 -18.93
C LEU A 205 -3.77 -4.05 -18.93
N ARG A 206 -2.76 -4.76 -19.40
CA ARG A 206 -2.67 -6.22 -19.37
C ARG A 206 -1.69 -6.65 -18.28
N GLY A 207 -2.18 -7.24 -17.20
CA GLY A 207 -1.40 -7.59 -16.02
C GLY A 207 -0.27 -8.59 -16.30
N TYR A 208 0.86 -8.38 -15.63
CA TYR A 208 1.98 -9.32 -15.60
C TYR A 208 2.84 -9.13 -14.34
N VAL A 209 3.70 -10.11 -14.09
CA VAL A 209 4.82 -10.02 -13.15
C VAL A 209 6.12 -10.35 -13.90
N THR A 210 7.23 -9.70 -13.54
CA THR A 210 8.53 -9.91 -14.18
C THR A 210 9.61 -10.20 -13.15
N ALA A 211 10.47 -11.17 -13.43
CA ALA A 211 11.69 -11.40 -12.68
C ALA A 211 12.90 -10.80 -13.42
N TYR A 212 13.75 -10.14 -12.65
CA TYR A 212 15.01 -9.57 -13.09
C TYR A 212 16.16 -10.18 -12.30
N ASP A 213 17.32 -10.29 -12.93
CA ASP A 213 18.56 -10.63 -12.23
C ASP A 213 18.89 -9.53 -11.21
N ALA A 214 19.14 -9.92 -9.97
CA ALA A 214 19.33 -8.98 -8.87
C ALA A 214 20.63 -8.17 -9.01
N GLU A 215 21.65 -8.71 -9.67
CA GLU A 215 22.95 -8.06 -9.81
C GLU A 215 23.00 -7.08 -10.98
N THR A 216 22.33 -7.42 -12.09
CA THR A 216 22.45 -6.73 -13.38
C THR A 216 21.18 -5.99 -13.81
N GLY A 217 20.03 -6.33 -13.25
CA GLY A 217 18.73 -5.79 -13.69
C GLY A 217 18.24 -6.38 -15.02
N GLN A 218 18.89 -7.44 -15.54
CA GLN A 218 18.47 -8.08 -16.78
C GLN A 218 17.14 -8.82 -16.58
N LYS A 219 16.17 -8.62 -17.48
CA LYS A 219 14.92 -9.41 -17.49
C LYS A 219 15.26 -10.90 -17.68
N LEU A 220 14.78 -11.74 -16.76
CA LEU A 220 14.94 -13.19 -16.81
C LEU A 220 13.71 -13.86 -17.43
N TRP A 221 12.53 -13.56 -16.90
CA TRP A 221 11.26 -14.09 -17.40
C TRP A 221 10.11 -13.15 -17.05
N ARG A 222 9.01 -13.26 -17.79
CA ARG A 222 7.73 -12.60 -17.50
C ARG A 222 6.59 -13.60 -17.53
N PHE A 223 5.60 -13.38 -16.66
CA PHE A 223 4.33 -14.11 -16.68
C PHE A 223 3.19 -13.10 -16.84
N TYR A 224 2.50 -13.12 -17.98
CA TYR A 224 1.26 -12.39 -18.18
C TYR A 224 0.09 -13.12 -17.53
N VAL A 225 -0.81 -12.35 -16.91
CA VAL A 225 -1.98 -12.85 -16.16
C VAL A 225 -3.19 -13.06 -17.06
N VAL A 226 -3.33 -12.22 -18.09
CA VAL A 226 -4.48 -12.20 -19.01
C VAL A 226 -4.04 -12.66 -20.40
N PRO A 227 -4.83 -13.48 -21.13
CA PRO A 227 -4.53 -13.89 -22.49
C PRO A 227 -4.35 -12.70 -23.45
N PRO A 228 -3.46 -12.79 -24.45
CA PRO A 228 -3.37 -11.78 -25.49
C PRO A 228 -4.61 -11.85 -26.40
N LYS A 229 -4.60 -11.08 -27.49
CA LYS A 229 -5.57 -11.29 -28.57
C LYS A 229 -5.51 -12.76 -29.05
N PRO A 230 -6.65 -13.44 -29.26
CA PRO A 230 -6.71 -14.82 -29.73
C PRO A 230 -5.78 -15.09 -30.91
N GLY A 231 -5.06 -16.21 -30.83
CA GLY A 231 -4.08 -16.65 -31.82
C GLY A 231 -2.71 -15.97 -31.74
N MET A 232 -2.49 -15.05 -30.80
CA MET A 232 -1.19 -14.41 -30.55
C MET A 232 -0.45 -15.12 -29.40
N LYS A 233 0.88 -14.97 -29.37
CA LYS A 233 1.77 -15.45 -28.30
C LYS A 233 2.76 -14.36 -27.94
N ASP A 234 3.17 -14.32 -26.68
CA ASP A 234 4.12 -13.31 -26.19
C ASP A 234 5.57 -13.81 -26.25
N GLY A 235 5.79 -15.12 -26.36
CA GLY A 235 7.12 -15.72 -26.23
C GLY A 235 7.64 -15.69 -24.79
N GLU A 236 6.73 -15.65 -23.82
CA GLU A 236 7.04 -15.52 -22.38
C GLU A 236 6.56 -16.75 -21.60
N ALA A 237 6.94 -16.85 -20.32
CA ALA A 237 6.69 -18.04 -19.49
C ALA A 237 5.20 -18.38 -19.31
N SER A 238 4.31 -17.42 -19.59
CA SER A 238 2.86 -17.56 -19.49
C SER A 238 2.17 -18.22 -20.69
N ASP A 239 2.83 -18.34 -21.86
CA ASP A 239 2.14 -18.70 -23.12
C ASP A 239 1.31 -19.99 -23.03
N GLU A 240 1.85 -21.05 -22.40
CA GLU A 240 1.16 -22.33 -22.25
C GLU A 240 -0.07 -22.21 -21.34
N ALA A 241 0.08 -21.51 -20.20
CA ALA A 241 -1.00 -21.28 -19.26
C ALA A 241 -2.10 -20.39 -19.85
N LEU A 242 -1.71 -19.40 -20.66
CA LEU A 242 -2.66 -18.48 -21.27
C LEU A 242 -3.48 -19.11 -22.40
N ALA A 243 -2.98 -20.13 -23.07
CA ALA A 243 -3.78 -20.93 -24.01
C ALA A 243 -4.92 -21.69 -23.28
N MET A 244 -4.72 -22.08 -22.02
CA MET A 244 -5.78 -22.62 -21.18
C MET A 244 -6.73 -21.51 -20.71
N ALA A 245 -6.17 -20.40 -20.23
CA ALA A 245 -6.94 -19.28 -19.72
C ALA A 245 -7.84 -18.64 -20.79
N GLU A 246 -7.40 -18.53 -22.05
CA GLU A 246 -8.14 -17.96 -23.19
C GLU A 246 -9.55 -18.58 -23.33
N LYS A 247 -9.71 -19.87 -23.04
CA LYS A 247 -10.99 -20.58 -23.11
C LYS A 247 -12.04 -20.07 -22.11
N THR A 248 -11.63 -19.25 -21.15
CA THR A 248 -12.49 -18.66 -20.12
C THR A 248 -12.84 -17.20 -20.40
N TRP A 249 -12.47 -16.68 -21.57
CA TRP A 249 -12.76 -15.31 -22.01
C TRP A 249 -13.59 -15.31 -23.28
N THR A 250 -14.40 -14.26 -23.44
CA THR A 250 -15.27 -14.04 -24.60
C THR A 250 -15.19 -12.58 -25.05
N GLY A 251 -15.60 -12.30 -26.30
CA GLY A 251 -15.52 -10.96 -26.87
C GLY A 251 -14.10 -10.46 -27.12
N GLU A 252 -13.87 -9.15 -27.00
CA GLU A 252 -12.62 -8.47 -27.37
C GLU A 252 -11.86 -7.88 -26.18
N TRP A 253 -11.70 -8.65 -25.10
CA TRP A 253 -11.09 -8.20 -23.84
C TRP A 253 -9.73 -7.52 -24.01
N TRP A 254 -8.92 -7.98 -24.98
CA TRP A 254 -7.58 -7.45 -25.24
C TRP A 254 -7.57 -5.97 -25.64
N LYS A 255 -8.69 -5.42 -26.14
CA LYS A 255 -8.81 -3.97 -26.42
C LYS A 255 -8.82 -3.12 -25.16
N TYR A 256 -9.17 -3.72 -24.03
CA TYR A 256 -9.25 -3.08 -22.73
C TYR A 256 -8.11 -3.51 -21.79
N GLY A 257 -7.18 -4.34 -22.28
CA GLY A 257 -6.10 -4.93 -21.50
C GLY A 257 -6.53 -6.14 -20.65
N GLY A 258 -7.78 -6.16 -20.16
CA GLY A 258 -8.38 -7.26 -19.41
C GLY A 258 -8.11 -7.24 -17.90
N GLY A 259 -7.14 -6.45 -17.43
CA GLY A 259 -6.83 -6.27 -16.01
C GLY A 259 -5.78 -7.26 -15.49
N GLY A 260 -5.97 -7.76 -14.26
CA GLY A 260 -5.10 -8.77 -13.65
C GLY A 260 -3.74 -8.24 -13.18
N ALA A 261 -3.64 -6.94 -12.86
CA ALA A 261 -2.40 -6.32 -12.41
C ALA A 261 -1.86 -6.97 -11.12
N VAL A 262 -0.56 -7.28 -11.05
CA VAL A 262 0.07 -7.89 -9.86
C VAL A 262 0.67 -6.78 -9.00
N TRP A 263 -0.17 -6.12 -8.21
CA TRP A 263 0.17 -4.80 -7.64
C TRP A 263 0.68 -4.81 -6.21
N ASN A 264 0.61 -5.94 -5.49
CA ASN A 264 1.05 -6.03 -4.10
C ASN A 264 1.52 -7.44 -3.68
N SER A 265 0.61 -8.42 -3.66
CA SER A 265 0.87 -9.73 -3.06
C SER A 265 1.77 -10.62 -3.92
N ILE A 266 3.00 -10.83 -3.44
CA ILE A 266 4.01 -11.70 -4.04
C ILE A 266 4.74 -12.38 -2.88
N THR A 267 4.83 -13.71 -2.89
CA THR A 267 5.48 -14.47 -1.82
C THR A 267 6.31 -15.60 -2.43
N TYR A 268 7.48 -15.90 -1.85
CA TYR A 268 8.33 -17.01 -2.28
C TYR A 268 8.28 -18.16 -1.27
N ASP A 269 8.23 -19.38 -1.76
CA ASP A 269 8.27 -20.58 -0.94
C ASP A 269 9.50 -21.43 -1.31
N PRO A 270 10.52 -21.48 -0.43
CA PRO A 270 11.70 -22.29 -0.67
C PRO A 270 11.43 -23.80 -0.62
N ASP A 271 10.36 -24.26 0.05
CA ASP A 271 10.07 -25.69 0.18
C ASP A 271 9.69 -26.32 -1.16
N PHE A 272 9.00 -25.57 -2.01
CA PHE A 272 8.51 -26.02 -3.31
C PHE A 272 9.20 -25.30 -4.48
N ASN A 273 10.12 -24.38 -4.18
CA ASN A 273 10.69 -23.43 -5.14
C ASN A 273 9.58 -22.76 -5.98
N ARG A 274 8.62 -22.16 -5.28
CA ARG A 274 7.43 -21.54 -5.88
C ARG A 274 7.37 -20.07 -5.57
N LEU A 275 7.00 -19.29 -6.58
CA LEU A 275 6.53 -17.94 -6.41
C LEU A 275 5.00 -17.97 -6.42
N TYR A 276 4.37 -17.44 -5.38
CA TYR A 276 2.94 -17.19 -5.37
C TYR A 276 2.68 -15.72 -5.68
N ILE A 277 1.75 -15.46 -6.60
CA ILE A 277 1.30 -14.11 -6.93
C ILE A 277 -0.21 -13.99 -6.73
N GLY A 278 -0.63 -12.86 -6.17
CA GLY A 278 -2.03 -12.46 -6.06
C GLY A 278 -2.40 -11.49 -7.18
N THR A 279 -3.34 -11.87 -8.04
CA THR A 279 -3.68 -11.12 -9.26
C THR A 279 -4.83 -10.15 -9.07
N GLY A 280 -4.76 -9.04 -9.80
CA GLY A 280 -5.72 -7.94 -9.82
C GLY A 280 -7.11 -8.31 -10.34
N ASN A 281 -8.01 -7.33 -10.25
CA ASN A 281 -9.37 -7.34 -10.76
C ASN A 281 -9.43 -7.37 -12.29
N GLY A 282 -10.61 -7.65 -12.84
CA GLY A 282 -10.85 -7.55 -14.29
C GLY A 282 -11.04 -6.12 -14.75
N THR A 283 -10.47 -5.76 -15.91
CA THR A 283 -10.65 -4.44 -16.53
C THR A 283 -11.22 -4.57 -17.95
N PRO A 284 -12.37 -3.94 -18.28
CA PRO A 284 -13.22 -3.14 -17.40
C PRO A 284 -13.80 -4.00 -16.28
N MET A 285 -14.13 -3.38 -15.14
CA MET A 285 -14.73 -4.12 -14.03
C MET A 285 -16.08 -4.72 -14.40
N ASN A 286 -16.85 -4.05 -15.28
CA ASN A 286 -18.09 -4.60 -15.79
C ASN A 286 -17.86 -5.81 -16.72
N TRP A 287 -18.25 -7.01 -16.26
CA TRP A 287 -18.09 -8.25 -17.02
C TRP A 287 -18.85 -8.24 -18.35
N LYS A 288 -20.01 -7.55 -18.45
CA LYS A 288 -20.78 -7.45 -19.71
C LYS A 288 -20.02 -6.71 -20.82
N ILE A 289 -19.06 -5.87 -20.43
CA ILE A 289 -18.17 -5.16 -21.36
C ILE A 289 -16.90 -5.97 -21.59
N ARG A 290 -16.29 -6.44 -20.49
CA ARG A 290 -15.02 -7.16 -20.53
C ARG A 290 -15.10 -8.51 -21.25
N SER A 291 -16.14 -9.29 -20.95
CA SER A 291 -16.34 -10.68 -21.41
C SER A 291 -17.85 -10.96 -21.54
N PRO A 292 -18.50 -10.52 -22.64
CA PRO A 292 -19.96 -10.37 -22.72
C PRO A 292 -20.78 -11.66 -22.58
N GLU A 293 -20.20 -12.80 -22.93
CA GLU A 293 -20.84 -14.12 -22.81
C GLU A 293 -20.51 -14.80 -21.47
N GLY A 294 -19.80 -14.09 -20.58
CA GLY A 294 -19.38 -14.57 -19.27
C GLY A 294 -18.02 -15.26 -19.31
N GLY A 295 -17.84 -16.27 -18.46
CA GLY A 295 -16.58 -16.99 -18.27
C GLY A 295 -15.89 -16.65 -16.95
N ASP A 296 -15.01 -17.55 -16.51
CA ASP A 296 -14.21 -17.39 -15.29
C ASP A 296 -13.15 -16.28 -15.43
N ASN A 297 -12.74 -15.93 -16.66
CA ASN A 297 -11.75 -14.89 -16.98
C ASN A 297 -10.38 -15.11 -16.31
N LEU A 298 -9.82 -16.32 -16.41
CA LEU A 298 -8.52 -16.63 -15.82
C LEU A 298 -7.39 -15.73 -16.38
N PHE A 299 -6.43 -15.25 -15.58
CA PHE A 299 -6.24 -15.48 -14.14
C PHE A 299 -6.54 -14.23 -13.31
N ILE A 300 -7.57 -13.42 -13.61
CA ILE A 300 -7.95 -12.31 -12.71
C ILE A 300 -8.45 -12.86 -11.36
N ALA A 301 -8.32 -12.07 -10.30
CA ALA A 301 -8.78 -12.41 -8.94
C ALA A 301 -8.39 -13.83 -8.50
N SER A 302 -7.11 -14.15 -8.66
CA SER A 302 -6.55 -15.48 -8.41
C SER A 302 -5.26 -15.41 -7.61
N VAL A 303 -5.02 -16.47 -6.83
CA VAL A 303 -3.67 -16.88 -6.44
C VAL A 303 -3.11 -17.75 -7.56
N VAL A 304 -1.93 -17.42 -8.07
CA VAL A 304 -1.23 -18.20 -9.09
C VAL A 304 0.14 -18.61 -8.56
N ALA A 305 0.45 -19.90 -8.62
CA ALA A 305 1.77 -20.43 -8.31
C ALA A 305 2.59 -20.60 -9.58
N LEU A 306 3.80 -20.07 -9.55
CA LEU A 306 4.78 -20.13 -10.62
C LEU A 306 6.02 -20.87 -10.12
N ASP A 307 6.68 -21.59 -11.02
CA ASP A 307 8.05 -22.03 -10.82
C ASP A 307 8.96 -20.81 -10.70
N ALA A 308 9.70 -20.72 -9.59
CA ALA A 308 10.43 -19.51 -9.23
C ALA A 308 11.61 -19.18 -10.16
N ASP A 309 12.18 -20.20 -10.81
CA ASP A 309 13.33 -20.02 -11.69
C ASP A 309 12.93 -19.68 -13.12
N THR A 310 11.83 -20.25 -13.60
CA THR A 310 11.41 -20.15 -15.00
C THR A 310 10.18 -19.27 -15.23
N GLY A 311 9.42 -18.96 -14.17
CA GLY A 311 8.14 -18.26 -14.27
C GLY A 311 7.00 -19.11 -14.84
N LYS A 312 7.23 -20.40 -15.10
CA LYS A 312 6.21 -21.30 -15.66
C LYS A 312 5.10 -21.54 -14.65
N TYR A 313 3.87 -21.60 -15.14
CA TYR A 313 2.69 -21.93 -14.34
C TYR A 313 2.81 -23.30 -13.66
N ALA A 314 2.40 -23.38 -12.39
CA ALA A 314 2.27 -24.62 -11.64
C ALA A 314 0.80 -24.93 -11.31
N TRP A 315 0.12 -24.03 -10.59
CA TRP A 315 -1.28 -24.15 -10.23
C TRP A 315 -1.92 -22.77 -10.00
N HIS A 316 -3.24 -22.69 -9.91
CA HIS A 316 -3.94 -21.50 -9.44
C HIS A 316 -5.16 -21.86 -8.60
N TYR A 317 -5.63 -20.91 -7.79
CA TYR A 317 -6.94 -20.89 -7.16
C TYR A 317 -7.58 -19.52 -7.37
N GLN A 318 -8.77 -19.49 -7.98
CA GLN A 318 -9.47 -18.23 -8.28
C GLN A 318 -10.49 -17.90 -7.19
N THR A 319 -10.29 -16.79 -6.47
CA THR A 319 -11.14 -16.40 -5.32
C THR A 319 -12.46 -15.76 -5.77
N ALA A 320 -12.46 -15.08 -6.92
CA ALA A 320 -13.66 -14.46 -7.50
C ALA A 320 -13.77 -14.72 -9.02
N PRO A 321 -14.31 -15.88 -9.45
CA PRO A 321 -14.48 -16.20 -10.86
C PRO A 321 -15.36 -15.21 -11.63
N GLY A 322 -14.82 -14.69 -12.73
CA GLY A 322 -15.45 -13.65 -13.53
C GLY A 322 -15.73 -12.38 -12.72
N ASP A 323 -14.77 -11.96 -11.88
CA ASP A 323 -14.82 -10.78 -11.02
C ASP A 323 -15.49 -9.57 -11.68
N SER A 324 -16.35 -8.89 -10.93
CA SER A 324 -17.02 -7.69 -11.39
C SER A 324 -17.19 -6.62 -10.31
N TRP A 325 -16.39 -6.69 -9.25
CA TRP A 325 -16.59 -5.90 -8.04
C TRP A 325 -15.30 -5.30 -7.47
N ASP A 326 -14.17 -5.46 -8.17
CA ASP A 326 -12.82 -5.17 -7.68
C ASP A 326 -12.44 -6.12 -6.53
N TYR A 327 -12.82 -7.39 -6.67
CA TYR A 327 -12.54 -8.43 -5.71
C TYR A 327 -11.28 -9.21 -6.08
N ASP A 328 -10.19 -8.46 -6.24
CA ASP A 328 -8.89 -9.03 -6.55
C ASP A 328 -8.30 -9.89 -5.40
N SER A 329 -7.25 -10.65 -5.74
CA SER A 329 -6.49 -11.48 -4.79
C SER A 329 -5.13 -10.85 -4.46
N SER A 330 -4.98 -9.53 -4.60
CA SER A 330 -3.69 -8.85 -4.39
C SER A 330 -3.43 -8.46 -2.94
N THR A 331 -4.26 -8.94 -1.99
CA THR A 331 -4.00 -8.86 -0.54
C THR A 331 -2.94 -9.87 -0.10
N ASP A 332 -2.29 -9.62 1.03
CA ASP A 332 -1.14 -10.41 1.46
C ASP A 332 -1.46 -11.91 1.64
N MET A 333 -0.44 -12.75 1.40
CA MET A 333 -0.52 -14.21 1.50
C MET A 333 0.49 -14.70 2.52
N THR A 334 0.00 -15.14 3.69
CA THR A 334 0.86 -15.65 4.76
C THR A 334 1.05 -17.16 4.63
N LEU A 335 2.29 -17.62 4.54
CA LEU A 335 2.63 -19.04 4.47
C LEU A 335 2.90 -19.60 5.87
N THR A 336 2.28 -20.72 6.22
CA THR A 336 2.48 -21.33 7.54
C THR A 336 2.28 -22.84 7.49
N GLN A 337 2.46 -23.49 8.63
CA GLN A 337 2.09 -24.87 8.85
C GLN A 337 1.08 -24.96 9.98
N MET A 338 -0.01 -25.69 9.76
CA MET A 338 -1.03 -25.89 10.77
C MET A 338 -1.68 -27.27 10.64
N SER A 339 -2.30 -27.73 11.73
CA SER A 339 -3.11 -28.94 11.70
C SER A 339 -4.43 -28.67 10.99
N VAL A 340 -4.72 -29.43 9.95
CA VAL A 340 -5.99 -29.43 9.22
C VAL A 340 -6.51 -30.86 9.23
N ASN A 341 -7.69 -31.06 9.85
CA ASN A 341 -8.30 -32.38 10.02
C ASN A 341 -7.35 -33.42 10.66
N GLY A 342 -6.54 -33.00 11.63
CA GLY A 342 -5.60 -33.87 12.35
C GLY A 342 -4.26 -34.12 11.64
N ALA A 343 -4.07 -33.64 10.41
CA ALA A 343 -2.80 -33.74 9.68
C ALA A 343 -2.10 -32.38 9.59
N GLN A 344 -0.78 -32.35 9.76
CA GLN A 344 0.02 -31.14 9.51
C GLN A 344 0.05 -30.83 8.01
N ARG A 345 -0.26 -29.59 7.64
CA ARG A 345 -0.30 -29.12 6.26
C ARG A 345 0.46 -27.82 6.11
N LYS A 346 1.19 -27.71 5.00
CA LYS A 346 1.82 -26.48 4.52
C LYS A 346 0.74 -25.66 3.82
N VAL A 347 0.31 -24.56 4.44
CA VAL A 347 -0.84 -23.78 3.96
C VAL A 347 -0.48 -22.34 3.69
N MET A 348 -1.32 -21.71 2.88
CA MET A 348 -1.41 -20.28 2.69
C MET A 348 -2.70 -19.78 3.34
N LEU A 349 -2.57 -18.73 4.17
CA LEU A 349 -3.68 -17.97 4.73
C LEU A 349 -3.85 -16.70 3.90
N HIS A 350 -4.98 -16.57 3.22
CA HIS A 350 -5.27 -15.45 2.33
C HIS A 350 -6.63 -14.83 2.66
N ALA A 351 -6.62 -13.68 3.32
CA ALA A 351 -7.81 -12.85 3.50
C ALA A 351 -8.04 -12.03 2.23
N ALA A 352 -8.89 -12.51 1.31
CA ALA A 352 -9.07 -11.85 0.02
C ALA A 352 -9.97 -10.61 0.13
N LYS A 353 -9.91 -9.73 -0.89
CA LYS A 353 -10.76 -8.53 -0.92
C LYS A 353 -12.25 -8.82 -0.75
N ASN A 354 -12.68 -9.95 -1.34
CA ASN A 354 -14.07 -10.39 -1.42
C ASN A 354 -14.73 -10.76 -0.07
N GLY A 355 -13.99 -10.73 1.03
CA GLY A 355 -14.49 -10.96 2.39
C GLY A 355 -14.47 -12.39 2.88
N PHE A 356 -13.89 -13.31 2.12
CA PHE A 356 -13.57 -14.66 2.60
C PHE A 356 -12.09 -14.76 2.99
N LEU A 357 -11.83 -15.53 4.06
CA LEU A 357 -10.51 -15.98 4.42
C LEU A 357 -10.32 -17.41 3.93
N TYR A 358 -9.34 -17.60 3.07
CA TYR A 358 -9.01 -18.86 2.42
C TYR A 358 -7.84 -19.53 3.12
N VAL A 359 -7.97 -20.84 3.35
CA VAL A 359 -6.86 -21.74 3.70
C VAL A 359 -6.62 -22.64 2.50
N ILE A 360 -5.46 -22.49 1.86
CA ILE A 360 -5.10 -23.18 0.63
C ILE A 360 -3.86 -24.04 0.91
N ASP A 361 -3.83 -25.29 0.45
CA ASP A 361 -2.61 -26.08 0.45
C ASP A 361 -1.61 -25.47 -0.55
N ARG A 362 -0.48 -24.96 -0.05
CA ARG A 362 0.46 -24.22 -0.90
C ARG A 362 1.27 -25.13 -1.83
N GLN A 363 1.21 -26.44 -1.65
CA GLN A 363 1.87 -27.38 -2.55
C GLN A 363 1.15 -27.48 -3.90
N ASP A 364 -0.17 -27.62 -3.90
CA ASP A 364 -0.97 -28.00 -5.07
C ASP A 364 -2.16 -27.07 -5.35
N GLY A 365 -2.38 -26.04 -4.53
CA GLY A 365 -3.47 -25.08 -4.70
C GLY A 365 -4.83 -25.58 -4.23
N LYS A 366 -4.90 -26.75 -3.56
CA LYS A 366 -6.16 -27.30 -3.09
C LYS A 366 -6.78 -26.43 -1.98
N LEU A 367 -8.02 -26.02 -2.17
CA LEU A 367 -8.79 -25.33 -1.14
C LEU A 367 -9.10 -26.27 0.04
N LEU A 368 -8.76 -25.82 1.26
CA LEU A 368 -9.00 -26.55 2.51
C LEU A 368 -10.19 -25.97 3.30
N SER A 369 -10.33 -24.65 3.31
CA SER A 369 -11.50 -23.96 3.85
C SER A 369 -11.62 -22.54 3.31
N ALA A 370 -12.83 -21.98 3.31
CA ALA A 370 -13.09 -20.59 2.97
C ALA A 370 -14.32 -20.09 3.76
N GLU A 371 -14.09 -19.20 4.72
CA GLU A 371 -15.16 -18.66 5.58
C GLU A 371 -15.22 -17.13 5.53
N LYS A 372 -16.39 -16.57 5.81
CA LYS A 372 -16.59 -15.12 5.84
C LYS A 372 -15.79 -14.50 6.99
N LEU A 373 -14.94 -13.53 6.65
CA LEU A 373 -14.15 -12.74 7.60
C LEU A 373 -14.91 -11.49 8.09
N GLY A 374 -15.83 -10.98 7.28
CA GLY A 374 -16.66 -9.81 7.58
C GLY A 374 -18.05 -9.91 6.95
N THR A 375 -18.72 -8.77 6.78
CA THR A 375 -20.02 -8.76 6.09
C THR A 375 -19.83 -9.08 4.61
N VAL A 376 -20.52 -10.11 4.11
CA VAL A 376 -20.43 -10.56 2.72
C VAL A 376 -21.83 -10.91 2.20
N THR A 377 -22.27 -10.19 1.17
CA THR A 377 -23.60 -10.37 0.55
C THR A 377 -23.56 -10.74 -0.94
N TRP A 378 -22.40 -10.66 -1.61
CA TRP A 378 -22.28 -11.07 -3.01
C TRP A 378 -22.30 -12.61 -3.20
N ALA A 379 -21.90 -13.35 -2.16
CA ALA A 379 -21.91 -14.81 -2.14
C ALA A 379 -22.43 -15.35 -0.81
N GLU A 380 -23.18 -16.44 -0.88
CA GLU A 380 -23.75 -17.12 0.29
C GLU A 380 -22.66 -17.85 1.07
N ARG A 381 -21.80 -18.59 0.35
CA ARG A 381 -20.67 -19.39 0.85
C ARG A 381 -19.68 -19.69 -0.28
N VAL A 382 -18.57 -20.34 0.03
CA VAL A 382 -17.73 -21.04 -0.95
C VAL A 382 -18.05 -22.53 -0.88
N ASP A 383 -18.30 -23.16 -2.02
CA ASP A 383 -18.56 -24.59 -2.11
C ASP A 383 -17.23 -25.36 -2.18
N LEU A 384 -16.91 -26.14 -1.14
CA LEU A 384 -15.65 -26.86 -1.06
C LEU A 384 -15.53 -28.03 -2.05
N ALA A 385 -16.64 -28.54 -2.60
CA ALA A 385 -16.58 -29.61 -3.60
C ALA A 385 -16.15 -29.06 -4.97
N THR A 386 -16.62 -27.85 -5.30
CA THR A 386 -16.26 -27.18 -6.57
C THR A 386 -15.09 -26.20 -6.43
N GLY A 387 -14.80 -25.76 -5.22
CA GLY A 387 -13.87 -24.66 -4.92
C GLY A 387 -14.43 -23.26 -5.23
N LYS A 388 -15.68 -23.13 -5.71
CA LYS A 388 -16.24 -21.87 -6.23
C LYS A 388 -17.23 -21.19 -5.26
N PRO A 389 -17.31 -19.85 -5.26
CA PRO A 389 -18.36 -19.11 -4.57
C PRO A 389 -19.77 -19.45 -5.09
N VAL A 390 -20.73 -19.59 -4.18
CA VAL A 390 -22.16 -19.65 -4.52
C VAL A 390 -22.69 -18.22 -4.50
N LEU A 391 -22.90 -17.63 -5.68
CA LEU A 391 -23.33 -16.25 -5.81
C LEU A 391 -24.74 -16.04 -5.24
N ALA A 392 -24.93 -14.94 -4.53
CA ALA A 392 -26.25 -14.49 -4.13
C ALA A 392 -27.06 -14.03 -5.36
N PRO A 393 -28.39 -14.14 -5.34
CA PRO A 393 -29.23 -13.67 -6.45
C PRO A 393 -28.99 -12.19 -6.78
N GLY A 394 -28.69 -11.89 -8.03
CA GLY A 394 -28.46 -10.52 -8.50
C GLY A 394 -27.08 -9.95 -8.19
N ALA A 395 -26.15 -10.73 -7.62
CA ALA A 395 -24.82 -10.25 -7.24
C ALA A 395 -24.03 -9.66 -8.43
N LYS A 396 -24.27 -10.12 -9.67
CA LYS A 396 -23.67 -9.56 -10.89
C LYS A 396 -24.56 -8.51 -11.57
N TYR A 397 -25.49 -7.90 -10.82
CA TYR A 397 -26.31 -6.76 -11.23
C TYR A 397 -26.92 -6.93 -12.63
N GLU A 398 -27.41 -8.13 -12.92
CA GLU A 398 -27.83 -8.51 -14.27
C GLU A 398 -29.02 -7.67 -14.74
N LYS A 399 -29.89 -7.26 -13.81
CA LYS A 399 -31.14 -6.55 -14.06
C LYS A 399 -31.17 -5.10 -13.57
N LYS A 400 -30.48 -4.80 -12.47
CA LYS A 400 -30.49 -3.48 -11.81
C LYS A 400 -29.27 -3.32 -10.91
N ASN A 401 -29.00 -2.08 -10.50
CA ASN A 401 -28.02 -1.81 -9.47
C ASN A 401 -28.38 -2.53 -8.15
N ILE A 402 -27.35 -2.97 -7.43
CA ILE A 402 -27.46 -3.73 -6.20
C ILE A 402 -26.45 -3.23 -5.17
N LEU A 403 -26.90 -3.08 -3.93
CA LEU A 403 -26.05 -2.77 -2.79
C LEU A 403 -25.39 -4.06 -2.28
N LEU A 404 -24.06 -4.10 -2.27
CA LEU A 404 -23.29 -5.27 -1.84
C LEU A 404 -22.29 -4.94 -0.74
N TRP A 405 -21.97 -5.98 0.03
CA TRP A 405 -20.81 -6.06 0.90
C TRP A 405 -19.89 -7.21 0.45
N PRO A 406 -18.56 -7.03 0.51
CA PRO A 406 -17.90 -5.74 0.77
C PRO A 406 -18.12 -4.70 -0.35
N SER A 407 -17.60 -3.50 -0.15
CA SER A 407 -17.42 -2.51 -1.22
C SER A 407 -16.19 -2.88 -2.08
N PHE A 408 -15.90 -2.10 -3.12
CA PHE A 408 -14.64 -2.18 -3.85
C PHE A 408 -13.40 -1.86 -2.96
N GLN A 409 -13.57 -1.26 -1.77
CA GLN A 409 -12.50 -1.16 -0.77
C GLN A 409 -12.32 -2.44 0.06
N ALA A 410 -13.05 -3.50 -0.27
CA ALA A 410 -12.93 -4.82 0.31
C ALA A 410 -13.32 -4.95 1.79
N VAL A 411 -13.32 -6.19 2.29
CA VAL A 411 -13.23 -6.45 3.75
C VAL A 411 -11.79 -6.30 4.23
N HIS A 412 -10.81 -6.69 3.42
CA HIS A 412 -9.38 -6.54 3.72
C HIS A 412 -8.67 -6.05 2.45
N HIS A 413 -7.73 -5.11 2.60
CA HIS A 413 -7.06 -4.48 1.47
C HIS A 413 -5.55 -4.75 1.50
N TRP A 414 -4.71 -3.74 1.25
CA TRP A 414 -3.28 -3.90 1.04
C TRP A 414 -2.48 -3.91 2.34
N THR A 415 -3.09 -3.41 3.41
CA THR A 415 -2.48 -3.31 4.74
C THR A 415 -2.14 -4.69 5.25
N PRO A 416 -0.90 -4.96 5.67
CA PRO A 416 -0.52 -6.30 6.09
C PRO A 416 -1.36 -6.92 7.20
N GLN A 417 -1.60 -8.21 7.06
CA GLN A 417 -2.05 -9.10 8.13
C GLN A 417 -0.82 -9.69 8.86
N ALA A 418 -0.99 -10.11 10.11
CA ALA A 418 0.09 -10.76 10.87
C ALA A 418 -0.35 -12.10 11.46
N PHE A 419 0.51 -13.13 11.39
CA PHE A 419 0.22 -14.46 11.94
C PHE A 419 1.14 -14.76 13.13
N SER A 420 0.58 -15.10 14.29
CA SER A 420 1.38 -15.54 15.44
C SER A 420 1.37 -17.07 15.56
N PRO A 421 2.52 -17.76 15.42
CA PRO A 421 2.61 -19.19 15.68
C PRO A 421 2.37 -19.54 17.15
N GLN A 422 2.50 -18.59 18.08
CA GLN A 422 2.24 -18.84 19.51
C GLN A 422 0.74 -18.93 19.83
N THR A 423 -0.09 -18.08 19.21
CA THR A 423 -1.54 -18.10 19.41
C THR A 423 -2.25 -18.96 18.37
N GLY A 424 -1.63 -19.17 17.21
CA GLY A 424 -2.26 -19.74 16.02
C GLY A 424 -3.20 -18.78 15.31
N TYR A 425 -3.25 -17.50 15.70
CA TYR A 425 -4.20 -16.53 15.15
C TYR A 425 -3.59 -15.68 14.05
N LEU A 426 -4.45 -15.31 13.09
CA LEU A 426 -4.19 -14.30 12.07
C LEU A 426 -4.88 -13.00 12.48
N TYR A 427 -4.12 -11.92 12.59
CA TYR A 427 -4.58 -10.58 12.91
C TYR A 427 -4.79 -9.80 11.61
N VAL A 428 -6.04 -9.44 11.32
CA VAL A 428 -6.43 -8.85 10.05
C VAL A 428 -7.10 -7.49 10.30
N PRO A 429 -6.52 -6.38 9.83
CA PRO A 429 -7.22 -5.11 9.70
C PRO A 429 -8.35 -5.26 8.67
N THR A 430 -9.60 -5.07 9.09
CA THR A 430 -10.78 -5.23 8.24
C THR A 430 -11.62 -3.96 8.12
N LEU A 431 -12.45 -3.89 7.08
CA LEU A 431 -13.37 -2.80 6.75
C LEU A 431 -14.79 -3.36 6.59
N GLU A 432 -15.76 -2.65 7.15
CA GLU A 432 -17.19 -2.94 7.00
C GLU A 432 -17.85 -1.78 6.24
N MET A 433 -17.84 -1.85 4.90
CA MET A 433 -18.36 -0.80 4.03
C MET A 433 -19.07 -1.38 2.81
N PRO A 434 -20.30 -0.91 2.46
CA PRO A 434 -20.98 -1.30 1.23
C PRO A 434 -20.62 -0.43 0.02
N ALA A 435 -20.88 -0.96 -1.17
CA ALA A 435 -20.98 -0.18 -2.40
C ALA A 435 -22.19 -0.61 -3.24
N GLU A 436 -22.69 0.33 -4.05
CA GLU A 436 -23.72 0.05 -5.06
C GLU A 436 -23.06 -0.32 -6.38
N PHE A 437 -23.28 -1.54 -6.86
CA PHE A 437 -22.75 -2.06 -8.12
C PHE A 437 -23.85 -2.16 -9.17
N GLY A 438 -23.54 -1.82 -10.42
CA GLY A 438 -24.47 -1.86 -11.54
C GLY A 438 -23.86 -1.29 -12.80
N ASP A 439 -24.59 -1.31 -13.91
CA ASP A 439 -24.05 -0.89 -15.21
C ASP A 439 -24.02 0.63 -15.39
N SER A 440 -24.82 1.40 -14.63
CA SER A 440 -24.93 2.86 -14.71
C SER A 440 -25.07 3.43 -16.14
N GLY A 441 -25.63 2.66 -17.07
CA GLY A 441 -25.78 3.03 -18.48
C GLY A 441 -24.52 2.85 -19.35
N ALA A 442 -23.46 2.19 -18.83
CA ALA A 442 -22.34 1.77 -19.67
C ALA A 442 -22.70 0.66 -20.64
N SER A 443 -22.03 0.72 -21.77
CA SER A 443 -22.09 -0.19 -22.89
C SER A 443 -20.74 -0.18 -23.61
N HIS A 444 -20.52 -1.12 -24.52
CA HIS A 444 -19.34 -1.10 -25.39
C HIS A 444 -19.21 0.21 -26.18
N ALA A 445 -20.32 0.87 -26.53
CA ALA A 445 -20.31 2.06 -27.38
C ALA A 445 -19.87 3.35 -26.66
N ASN A 446 -20.07 3.43 -25.34
CA ASN A 446 -19.76 4.62 -24.54
C ASN A 446 -18.71 4.37 -23.46
N TYR A 447 -18.13 3.16 -23.37
CA TYR A 447 -17.00 2.88 -22.50
C TYR A 447 -15.73 3.58 -23.01
N SER A 448 -15.02 4.25 -22.10
CA SER A 448 -13.68 4.78 -22.36
C SER A 448 -12.73 4.30 -21.28
N PRO A 449 -11.53 3.79 -21.62
CA PRO A 449 -10.52 3.43 -20.63
C PRO A 449 -10.00 4.63 -19.82
N ARG A 450 -10.25 5.85 -20.29
CA ARG A 450 -9.97 7.11 -19.58
C ARG A 450 -11.16 7.63 -18.77
N MET A 451 -12.34 7.01 -18.91
CA MET A 451 -13.51 7.25 -18.07
C MET A 451 -13.53 6.26 -16.91
N ARG A 452 -14.14 6.69 -15.79
CA ARG A 452 -13.91 6.16 -14.45
C ARG A 452 -14.24 4.66 -14.32
N THR A 453 -13.50 3.93 -13.49
CA THR A 453 -13.98 2.64 -12.94
C THR A 453 -15.21 2.82 -12.06
N THR A 454 -15.29 3.94 -11.33
CA THR A 454 -16.43 4.28 -10.46
C THR A 454 -17.67 4.72 -11.23
N ASP A 455 -17.59 5.06 -12.52
CA ASP A 455 -18.76 5.50 -13.28
C ASP A 455 -19.69 4.35 -13.64
N TYR A 456 -19.19 3.11 -13.64
CA TYR A 456 -19.89 2.01 -14.29
C TYR A 456 -19.90 0.70 -13.54
N THR A 457 -19.40 0.69 -12.30
CA THR A 457 -19.55 -0.41 -11.34
C THR A 457 -19.03 0.06 -9.98
N GLY A 458 -19.87 0.26 -8.96
CA GLY A 458 -19.42 0.50 -7.58
C GLY A 458 -19.34 1.97 -7.15
N PHE A 459 -20.39 2.49 -6.51
CA PHE A 459 -20.35 3.78 -5.80
C PHE A 459 -20.29 3.56 -4.28
N PRO A 460 -19.47 4.33 -3.53
CA PRO A 460 -19.56 4.34 -2.07
C PRO A 460 -20.99 4.66 -1.64
N ALA A 461 -21.59 3.77 -0.86
CA ALA A 461 -22.97 3.91 -0.40
C ALA A 461 -23.06 4.34 1.07
N ALA A 462 -21.92 4.45 1.77
CA ALA A 462 -21.90 4.96 3.13
C ALA A 462 -22.52 6.37 3.19
N GLY A 463 -23.52 6.55 4.05
CA GLY A 463 -24.26 7.81 4.18
C GLY A 463 -25.43 8.00 3.20
N THR A 464 -25.76 7.03 2.34
CA THR A 464 -26.95 7.09 1.48
C THR A 464 -28.21 6.57 2.19
N PRO A 465 -29.43 6.99 1.79
CA PRO A 465 -30.67 6.50 2.40
C PRO A 465 -30.78 4.96 2.30
N GLY A 466 -31.05 4.29 3.42
CA GLY A 466 -31.18 2.83 3.49
C GLY A 466 -29.89 2.08 3.81
N VAL A 467 -28.75 2.78 3.90
CA VAL A 467 -27.48 2.22 4.40
C VAL A 467 -27.34 2.50 5.91
N PRO A 468 -26.90 1.53 6.73
CA PRO A 468 -26.65 1.77 8.16
C PRO A 468 -25.73 2.97 8.38
N ARG A 469 -26.04 3.80 9.39
CA ARG A 469 -25.28 5.04 9.67
C ARG A 469 -23.84 4.78 10.12
N ASP A 470 -23.58 3.58 10.64
CA ASP A 470 -22.28 3.08 11.09
C ASP A 470 -21.51 2.34 9.98
N ALA A 471 -22.04 2.28 8.75
CA ALA A 471 -21.30 1.78 7.60
C ALA A 471 -20.07 2.65 7.30
N GLY A 472 -18.95 2.03 6.92
CA GLY A 472 -17.67 2.73 6.79
C GLY A 472 -16.93 2.81 8.12
N ARG A 473 -16.76 1.64 8.78
CA ARG A 473 -15.94 1.46 9.97
C ARG A 473 -14.88 0.38 9.76
N SER A 474 -13.75 0.50 10.43
CA SER A 474 -12.68 -0.48 10.46
C SER A 474 -12.68 -1.30 11.75
N VAL A 475 -12.16 -2.53 11.68
CA VAL A 475 -12.10 -3.47 12.80
C VAL A 475 -10.81 -4.29 12.70
N LEU A 476 -10.01 -4.34 13.75
CA LEU A 476 -8.93 -5.33 13.88
C LEU A 476 -9.53 -6.64 14.37
N LYS A 477 -9.37 -7.73 13.61
CA LYS A 477 -9.89 -9.05 13.96
C LYS A 477 -8.76 -10.04 14.20
N ALA A 478 -8.83 -10.80 15.28
CA ALA A 478 -8.05 -12.03 15.42
C ALA A 478 -8.88 -13.23 14.94
N TRP A 479 -8.42 -13.87 13.88
CA TRP A 479 -9.03 -15.02 13.27
C TRP A 479 -8.27 -16.30 13.63
N ASP A 480 -8.99 -17.32 14.08
CA ASP A 480 -8.45 -18.67 14.24
C ASP A 480 -8.68 -19.45 12.93
N PRO A 481 -7.64 -19.78 12.15
CA PRO A 481 -7.76 -20.49 10.89
C PRO A 481 -8.10 -21.98 11.07
N VAL A 482 -7.87 -22.56 12.26
CA VAL A 482 -8.22 -23.95 12.57
C VAL A 482 -9.70 -24.03 12.94
N ALA A 483 -10.14 -23.18 13.88
CA ALA A 483 -11.54 -23.10 14.32
C ALA A 483 -12.45 -22.33 13.34
N ARG A 484 -11.85 -21.65 12.36
CA ARG A 484 -12.49 -20.90 11.28
C ARG A 484 -13.48 -19.84 11.79
N ARG A 485 -13.04 -19.06 12.76
CA ARG A 485 -13.86 -18.00 13.36
C ARG A 485 -13.02 -16.87 13.93
N THR A 486 -13.66 -15.72 14.08
CA THR A 486 -13.09 -14.62 14.87
C THR A 486 -13.06 -15.01 16.35
N VAL A 487 -11.91 -14.83 17.00
CA VAL A 487 -11.69 -15.08 18.43
C VAL A 487 -12.01 -13.82 19.23
N TRP A 488 -11.50 -12.69 18.77
CA TRP A 488 -11.78 -11.36 19.32
C TRP A 488 -11.69 -10.32 18.20
N SER A 489 -12.29 -9.15 18.44
CA SER A 489 -12.22 -8.01 17.54
C SER A 489 -12.18 -6.69 18.31
N VAL A 490 -11.46 -5.72 17.78
CA VAL A 490 -11.40 -4.34 18.30
C VAL A 490 -11.89 -3.40 17.20
N GLU A 491 -12.90 -2.58 17.51
CA GLU A 491 -13.32 -1.52 16.61
C GLU A 491 -12.23 -0.46 16.52
N THR A 492 -11.85 -0.09 15.30
CA THR A 492 -10.82 0.91 15.04
C THR A 492 -11.43 2.08 14.27
N PRO A 493 -10.92 3.31 14.48
CA PRO A 493 -11.47 4.50 13.85
C PRO A 493 -11.24 4.50 12.34
N GLY A 494 -12.19 5.05 11.58
CA GLY A 494 -12.00 5.30 10.16
C GLY A 494 -12.41 4.15 9.25
N ILE A 495 -11.87 4.18 8.04
CA ILE A 495 -12.04 3.15 7.01
C ILE A 495 -10.69 2.61 6.50
N SER A 496 -9.59 3.01 7.13
CA SER A 496 -8.23 2.73 6.68
C SER A 496 -7.23 2.94 7.80
N ASN A 497 -6.83 1.86 8.46
CA ASN A 497 -5.74 1.87 9.43
C ASN A 497 -4.48 1.25 8.82
N GLY A 498 -3.41 1.16 9.60
CA GLY A 498 -2.15 0.54 9.20
C GLY A 498 -2.22 -0.98 9.17
N GLY A 499 -1.10 -1.59 8.75
CA GLY A 499 -0.94 -3.04 8.85
C GLY A 499 -0.74 -3.51 10.29
N ALA A 500 -1.03 -4.79 10.55
CA ALA A 500 -0.73 -5.44 11.81
C ALA A 500 0.72 -5.99 11.84
N MET A 501 1.33 -5.98 13.02
CA MET A 501 2.56 -6.73 13.32
C MET A 501 2.38 -7.50 14.63
N ALA A 502 2.73 -8.79 14.65
CA ALA A 502 2.69 -9.61 15.85
C ALA A 502 4.10 -9.89 16.41
N THR A 503 4.20 -10.16 17.72
CA THR A 503 5.48 -10.48 18.37
C THR A 503 5.37 -11.64 19.34
N ALA A 504 6.50 -12.30 19.63
CA ALA A 504 6.62 -13.34 20.65
C ALA A 504 6.35 -12.82 22.08
N GLY A 505 6.37 -11.50 22.29
CA GLY A 505 5.96 -10.86 23.53
C GLY A 505 4.45 -10.89 23.80
N GLY A 506 3.66 -11.55 22.94
CA GLY A 506 2.21 -11.67 23.08
C GLY A 506 1.47 -10.37 22.73
N LEU A 507 2.02 -9.59 21.79
CA LEU A 507 1.50 -8.29 21.37
C LEU A 507 1.17 -8.25 19.87
N VAL A 508 0.19 -7.42 19.52
CA VAL A 508 -0.16 -7.02 18.15
C VAL A 508 -0.11 -5.50 18.07
N PHE A 509 0.71 -4.96 17.18
CA PHE A 509 0.82 -3.52 16.93
C PHE A 509 0.02 -3.13 15.69
N GLU A 510 -0.68 -2.00 15.75
CA GLU A 510 -1.40 -1.38 14.64
C GLU A 510 -1.40 0.14 14.84
N GLY A 511 -1.22 0.89 13.75
CA GLY A 511 -1.36 2.35 13.77
C GLY A 511 -2.63 2.81 13.08
N LEU A 512 -3.24 3.87 13.58
CA LEU A 512 -4.62 4.23 13.29
C LEU A 512 -4.76 5.58 12.58
N ALA A 513 -5.89 5.75 11.87
CA ALA A 513 -6.22 6.92 11.08
C ALA A 513 -6.38 8.20 11.91
N ASP A 514 -6.72 8.08 13.19
CA ASP A 514 -6.89 9.17 14.15
C ASP A 514 -5.58 9.62 14.82
N GLY A 515 -4.47 8.99 14.45
CA GLY A 515 -3.12 9.37 14.88
C GLY A 515 -2.60 8.61 16.09
N TYR A 516 -3.29 7.59 16.57
CA TYR A 516 -2.77 6.71 17.61
C TYR A 516 -2.03 5.50 17.03
N PHE A 517 -0.95 5.10 17.70
CA PHE A 517 -0.26 3.83 17.49
C PHE A 517 -0.47 2.95 18.72
N HIS A 518 -1.02 1.76 18.55
CA HIS A 518 -1.45 0.88 19.64
C HIS A 518 -0.64 -0.42 19.70
N ALA A 519 -0.60 -1.00 20.90
CA ALA A 519 -0.22 -2.38 21.15
C ALA A 519 -1.35 -3.11 21.90
N TYR A 520 -1.91 -4.12 21.26
CA TYR A 520 -2.98 -4.97 21.80
C TYR A 520 -2.43 -6.30 22.31
N GLY A 521 -3.10 -6.89 23.30
CA GLY A 521 -2.86 -8.27 23.72
C GLY A 521 -3.21 -9.26 22.60
N ALA A 522 -2.26 -10.10 22.21
CA ALA A 522 -2.41 -11.03 21.09
C ALA A 522 -3.53 -12.08 21.27
N LYS A 523 -3.91 -12.39 22.52
CA LYS A 523 -4.91 -13.42 22.85
C LYS A 523 -6.32 -12.88 23.06
N ASP A 524 -6.46 -11.62 23.46
CA ASP A 524 -7.72 -11.05 23.94
C ASP A 524 -8.08 -9.69 23.32
N GLY A 525 -7.18 -9.08 22.55
CA GLY A 525 -7.39 -7.77 21.93
C GLY A 525 -7.40 -6.61 22.92
N LYS A 526 -6.97 -6.81 24.17
CA LYS A 526 -6.94 -5.74 25.17
C LYS A 526 -5.94 -4.67 24.75
N ASP A 527 -6.35 -3.39 24.76
CA ASP A 527 -5.44 -2.27 24.55
C ASP A 527 -4.49 -2.14 25.76
N LEU A 528 -3.18 -2.36 25.53
CA LEU A 528 -2.16 -2.38 26.59
C LEU A 528 -1.27 -1.14 26.57
N TRP A 529 -1.21 -0.45 25.45
CA TRP A 529 -0.38 0.74 25.27
C TRP A 529 -0.82 1.50 24.02
N SER A 530 -0.77 2.83 24.10
CA SER A 530 -0.99 3.70 22.95
C SER A 530 -0.08 4.93 22.98
N PHE A 531 0.17 5.49 21.80
CA PHE A 531 0.94 6.71 21.61
C PHE A 531 0.32 7.58 20.53
N PHE A 532 0.08 8.86 20.82
CA PHE A 532 -0.40 9.82 19.83
C PHE A 532 0.77 10.36 18.99
N ALA A 533 0.80 10.01 17.70
CA ALA A 533 1.84 10.36 16.75
C ALA A 533 1.78 11.81 16.23
N GLY A 534 0.75 12.58 16.61
CA GLY A 534 0.53 13.95 16.15
C GLY A 534 0.02 14.05 14.70
N VAL A 535 -0.17 12.91 14.04
CA VAL A 535 -0.67 12.73 12.67
C VAL A 535 -1.07 11.25 12.52
N ALA A 536 -1.88 10.89 11.52
CA ALA A 536 -2.26 9.49 11.27
C ALA A 536 -1.04 8.55 11.26
N ALA A 537 -1.16 7.39 11.90
CA ALA A 537 -0.06 6.43 12.05
C ALA A 537 -0.26 5.19 11.16
N THR A 538 -0.80 5.35 9.95
CA THR A 538 -1.24 4.24 9.09
C THR A 538 -0.10 3.50 8.36
N GLY A 539 1.15 3.69 8.78
CA GLY A 539 2.28 2.91 8.28
C GLY A 539 2.25 1.47 8.76
N VAL A 540 3.12 0.62 8.19
CA VAL A 540 3.29 -0.77 8.63
C VAL A 540 4.38 -0.81 9.70
N PRO A 541 4.08 -1.26 10.93
CA PRO A 541 5.07 -1.37 11.99
C PRO A 541 6.05 -2.53 11.74
N ILE A 542 7.30 -2.33 12.13
CA ILE A 542 8.34 -3.38 12.20
C ILE A 542 9.01 -3.38 13.58
N THR A 543 9.67 -4.48 13.95
CA THR A 543 10.50 -4.53 15.15
C THR A 543 11.82 -5.23 14.86
N PHE A 544 12.89 -4.79 15.52
CA PHE A 544 14.26 -5.25 15.30
C PHE A 544 15.07 -5.06 16.58
N SER A 545 16.30 -5.59 16.61
CA SER A 545 17.22 -5.44 17.74
C SER A 545 18.51 -4.76 17.30
N VAL A 546 19.02 -3.84 18.13
CA VAL A 546 20.34 -3.24 17.94
C VAL A 546 21.09 -3.36 19.26
N GLU A 547 22.25 -4.01 19.23
CA GLU A 547 23.09 -4.24 20.42
C GLU A 547 22.29 -4.88 21.60
N GLY A 548 21.36 -5.80 21.28
CA GLY A 548 20.54 -6.50 22.28
C GLY A 548 19.35 -5.71 22.82
N LYS A 549 19.11 -4.49 22.33
CA LYS A 549 17.92 -3.69 22.67
C LYS A 549 16.89 -3.77 21.55
N GLN A 550 15.65 -4.10 21.90
CA GLN A 550 14.52 -4.13 20.97
C GLN A 550 13.99 -2.73 20.68
N TYR A 551 13.68 -2.50 19.42
CA TYR A 551 13.03 -1.29 18.92
C TYR A 551 11.79 -1.65 18.10
N VAL A 552 10.80 -0.75 18.08
CA VAL A 552 9.62 -0.83 17.21
C VAL A 552 9.60 0.44 16.36
N ALA A 553 9.46 0.30 15.05
CA ALA A 553 9.40 1.44 14.14
C ALA A 553 8.08 1.45 13.36
N VAL A 554 7.53 2.63 13.12
CA VAL A 554 6.34 2.83 12.30
C VAL A 554 6.43 4.18 11.61
N THR A 555 5.89 4.29 10.40
CA THR A 555 5.75 5.57 9.72
C THR A 555 4.41 6.21 10.04
N ALA A 556 4.41 7.53 10.17
CA ALA A 556 3.23 8.34 10.43
C ALA A 556 3.18 9.52 9.45
N GLY A 557 2.00 9.91 9.01
CA GLY A 557 1.79 11.00 8.07
C GLY A 557 0.32 11.13 7.71
N PRO A 558 -0.08 12.21 7.01
CA PRO A 558 -1.43 12.32 6.47
C PRO A 558 -1.85 11.06 5.71
N LEU A 559 -3.13 10.71 5.73
CA LEU A 559 -3.65 9.49 5.10
C LEU A 559 -3.17 9.41 3.65
N GLY A 560 -2.65 8.24 3.28
CA GLY A 560 -2.18 7.91 1.94
C GLY A 560 -3.04 6.84 1.27
N GLY A 561 -2.71 6.48 0.02
CA GLY A 561 -3.44 5.46 -0.72
C GLY A 561 -4.86 5.87 -1.16
N SER A 562 -5.62 4.89 -1.65
CA SER A 562 -6.98 5.11 -2.19
C SER A 562 -7.94 5.72 -1.18
N THR A 563 -7.74 5.45 0.11
CA THR A 563 -8.66 5.81 1.18
C THR A 563 -8.66 7.32 1.46
N ALA A 564 -7.58 8.04 1.13
CA ALA A 564 -7.56 9.49 1.21
C ALA A 564 -8.49 10.19 0.19
N ALA A 565 -8.93 9.49 -0.85
CA ALA A 565 -9.87 10.03 -1.84
C ALA A 565 -11.33 10.07 -1.33
N PHE A 566 -11.65 9.42 -0.19
CA PHE A 566 -13.03 9.22 0.29
C PHE A 566 -13.66 10.44 0.99
N GLY A 567 -13.26 11.64 0.58
CA GLY A 567 -14.02 12.85 0.85
C GLY A 567 -14.24 13.07 2.35
N PRO A 568 -15.48 13.36 2.79
CA PRO A 568 -15.82 13.58 4.19
C PRO A 568 -15.42 12.45 5.15
N ILE A 569 -15.44 11.18 4.72
CA ILE A 569 -15.11 10.05 5.58
C ILE A 569 -13.65 10.14 6.05
N SER A 570 -12.74 10.55 5.16
CA SER A 570 -11.31 10.68 5.45
C SER A 570 -10.94 12.10 5.90
N GLY A 571 -11.58 13.12 5.33
CA GLY A 571 -11.34 14.52 5.68
C GLY A 571 -11.75 14.90 7.11
N ARG A 572 -12.63 14.12 7.76
CA ARG A 572 -13.07 14.36 9.14
C ARG A 572 -11.92 14.41 10.16
N TRP A 573 -10.80 13.78 9.85
CA TRP A 573 -9.64 13.75 10.72
C TRP A 573 -8.85 15.06 10.71
N GLY A 574 -9.07 15.96 9.74
CA GLY A 574 -8.41 17.27 9.69
C GLY A 574 -6.91 17.22 9.37
N TRP A 575 -6.41 16.11 8.84
CA TRP A 575 -5.02 15.99 8.39
C TRP A 575 -4.79 16.79 7.11
N ASP A 576 -4.01 17.87 7.19
CA ASP A 576 -3.57 18.67 6.04
C ASP A 576 -2.14 18.28 5.62
N SER A 577 -1.98 17.88 4.36
CA SER A 577 -0.71 17.57 3.68
C SER A 577 0.37 18.64 3.77
N ARG A 578 0.02 19.91 4.02
CA ARG A 578 0.96 21.02 4.11
C ARG A 578 1.39 21.34 5.54
N LEU A 579 0.57 20.96 6.52
CA LEU A 579 0.76 21.32 7.92
C LEU A 579 1.31 20.16 8.75
N HIS A 580 0.92 18.93 8.41
CA HIS A 580 1.30 17.76 9.18
C HIS A 580 2.48 17.04 8.51
N PRO A 581 3.53 16.70 9.28
CA PRO A 581 4.72 16.08 8.75
C PRO A 581 4.49 14.60 8.42
N ARG A 582 5.36 14.06 7.57
CA ARG A 582 5.56 12.63 7.43
C ARG A 582 6.77 12.26 8.28
N ARG A 583 6.69 11.19 9.06
CA ARG A 583 7.67 10.81 10.08
C ARG A 583 7.97 9.33 10.05
N LEU A 584 9.21 8.99 10.36
CA LEU A 584 9.57 7.70 10.94
C LEU A 584 9.62 7.88 12.46
N LEU A 585 8.85 7.06 13.19
CA LEU A 585 8.82 7.01 14.65
C LEU A 585 9.48 5.71 15.09
N VAL A 586 10.43 5.78 16.02
CA VAL A 586 11.08 4.59 16.58
C VAL A 586 10.95 4.61 18.10
N PHE A 587 10.49 3.50 18.65
CA PHE A 587 10.17 3.28 20.05
C PHE A 587 11.08 2.23 20.66
N THR A 588 11.28 2.33 21.97
CA THR A 588 12.00 1.32 22.75
C THR A 588 11.57 1.42 24.21
N LEU A 589 11.90 0.42 25.03
CA LEU A 589 11.65 0.50 26.47
C LEU A 589 12.39 1.70 27.08
N ASP A 590 11.64 2.46 27.89
CA ASP A 590 12.05 3.68 28.57
C ASP A 590 12.53 4.79 27.62
N GLY A 591 12.05 4.79 26.37
CA GLY A 591 12.28 5.88 25.42
C GLY A 591 11.68 7.19 25.96
N ALA A 592 12.49 8.23 26.06
CA ALA A 592 12.12 9.52 26.65
C ALA A 592 12.20 10.69 25.66
N ALA A 593 12.38 10.42 24.36
CA ALA A 593 12.39 11.46 23.36
C ALA A 593 11.02 12.14 23.27
N LYS A 594 11.04 13.45 23.03
CA LYS A 594 9.80 14.21 22.83
C LYS A 594 9.43 14.18 21.37
N LEU A 595 8.15 13.93 21.10
CA LEU A 595 7.59 14.12 19.77
C LEU A 595 7.68 15.61 19.41
N PRO A 596 8.24 15.99 18.25
CA PRO A 596 8.22 17.36 17.78
C PRO A 596 6.77 17.84 17.62
N ALA A 597 6.53 19.10 18.00
CA ALA A 597 5.19 19.67 17.96
C ALA A 597 4.60 19.59 16.55
N THR A 598 3.33 19.16 16.47
CA THR A 598 2.53 19.19 15.26
C THR A 598 1.30 20.05 15.54
N PRO A 599 0.87 20.91 14.59
CA PRO A 599 -0.41 21.60 14.72
C PRO A 599 -1.56 20.60 14.98
N PRO A 600 -2.60 20.98 15.73
CA PRO A 600 -3.77 20.13 15.88
C PRO A 600 -4.45 19.93 14.51
N PRO A 601 -5.10 18.77 14.29
CA PRO A 601 -5.90 18.56 13.10
C PRO A 601 -6.93 19.67 12.92
N ARG A 602 -7.03 20.20 11.70
CA ARG A 602 -7.88 21.36 11.39
C ARG A 602 -8.68 21.08 10.13
N PRO A 603 -10.02 21.00 10.22
CA PRO A 603 -10.87 20.96 9.04
C PRO A 603 -10.59 22.17 8.13
N ALA A 604 -10.64 21.92 6.82
CA ALA A 604 -10.48 22.99 5.84
C ALA A 604 -11.55 24.07 6.05
N VAL A 605 -11.12 25.34 6.03
CA VAL A 605 -12.04 26.49 6.07
C VAL A 605 -12.24 26.96 4.63
N PRO A 606 -13.44 26.78 4.04
CA PRO A 606 -13.68 27.20 2.67
C PRO A 606 -13.52 28.71 2.49
N LEU A 607 -13.02 29.11 1.32
CA LEU A 607 -12.92 30.50 0.90
C LEU A 607 -14.08 30.80 -0.06
N GLU A 608 -14.76 31.93 0.13
CA GLU A 608 -15.83 32.34 -0.78
C GLU A 608 -15.30 33.17 -1.98
N GLY A 609 -14.32 34.04 -1.72
CA GLY A 609 -13.83 35.03 -2.68
C GLY A 609 -14.79 36.21 -2.85
N GLU A 610 -14.27 37.43 -2.97
CA GLU A 610 -15.10 38.61 -3.25
C GLU A 610 -15.47 38.69 -4.74
N GLY A 611 -16.70 39.12 -5.05
CA GLY A 611 -17.10 39.49 -6.42
C GLY A 611 -17.31 38.35 -7.43
N PHE A 612 -17.26 37.07 -7.01
CA PHE A 612 -17.48 35.93 -7.92
C PHE A 612 -18.94 35.48 -7.94
N THR A 613 -19.56 35.29 -9.11
CA THR A 613 -20.91 34.70 -9.22
C THR A 613 -20.83 33.29 -9.78
N VAL A 614 -21.31 32.30 -9.03
CA VAL A 614 -21.31 30.90 -9.48
C VAL A 614 -22.36 30.72 -10.58
N ASP A 615 -21.89 30.46 -11.80
CA ASP A 615 -22.69 29.89 -12.88
C ASP A 615 -22.93 28.39 -12.63
N ALA A 616 -24.19 27.99 -12.48
CA ALA A 616 -24.57 26.61 -12.19
C ALA A 616 -24.29 25.63 -13.34
N LYS A 617 -24.36 26.09 -14.60
CA LYS A 617 -24.06 25.25 -15.77
C LYS A 617 -22.57 24.97 -15.85
N LYS A 618 -21.74 25.99 -15.62
CA LYS A 618 -20.28 25.81 -15.53
C LYS A 618 -19.89 24.95 -14.33
N ALA A 619 -20.52 25.14 -13.17
CA ALA A 619 -20.26 24.28 -12.01
C ALA A 619 -20.59 22.81 -12.29
N ARG A 620 -21.69 22.53 -13.00
CA ARG A 620 -22.03 21.15 -13.43
C ARG A 620 -20.99 20.58 -14.40
N GLN A 621 -20.50 21.37 -15.36
CA GLN A 621 -19.37 20.94 -16.20
C GLN A 621 -18.11 20.70 -15.35
N GLY A 622 -17.84 21.59 -14.41
CA GLY A 622 -16.67 21.54 -13.54
C GLY A 622 -16.64 20.31 -12.64
N GLU A 623 -17.80 19.80 -12.24
CA GLU A 623 -17.91 18.52 -11.53
C GLU A 623 -17.33 17.37 -12.35
N PHE A 624 -17.66 17.29 -13.66
CA PHE A 624 -17.10 16.28 -14.55
C PHE A 624 -15.59 16.47 -14.77
N GLU A 625 -15.14 17.73 -14.88
CA GLU A 625 -13.72 18.00 -15.11
C GLU A 625 -12.84 17.78 -13.88
N TYR A 626 -13.38 18.05 -12.69
CA TYR A 626 -12.74 17.89 -11.38
C TYR A 626 -12.36 16.43 -11.08
N GLU A 627 -12.91 15.45 -11.77
CA GLU A 627 -12.58 14.04 -11.54
C GLU A 627 -11.09 13.71 -11.65
N ARG A 628 -10.38 14.44 -12.51
CA ARG A 628 -8.92 14.33 -12.64
C ARG A 628 -8.17 14.74 -11.36
N CYS A 629 -8.85 15.44 -10.48
CA CYS A 629 -8.37 15.95 -9.20
C CYS A 629 -8.83 15.10 -8.02
N THR A 630 -9.88 14.28 -8.17
CA THR A 630 -10.55 13.54 -7.08
C THR A 630 -9.60 12.64 -6.29
N LEU A 631 -8.66 11.95 -6.95
CA LEU A 631 -7.75 11.01 -6.26
C LEU A 631 -6.86 11.71 -5.20
N CYS A 632 -6.48 12.97 -5.45
CA CYS A 632 -5.63 13.73 -4.56
C CYS A 632 -6.42 14.68 -3.65
N HIS A 633 -7.42 15.39 -4.22
CA HIS A 633 -8.19 16.45 -3.56
C HIS A 633 -9.51 15.97 -2.95
N GLY A 634 -9.84 14.68 -3.15
CA GLY A 634 -10.96 13.98 -2.51
C GLY A 634 -12.32 14.18 -3.20
N MET A 635 -13.18 13.18 -3.02
CA MET A 635 -14.57 13.21 -3.48
C MET A 635 -15.34 14.37 -2.83
N GLY A 636 -16.18 15.04 -3.62
CA GLY A 636 -16.92 16.21 -3.17
C GLY A 636 -16.04 17.41 -2.83
N ILE A 637 -14.77 17.41 -3.25
CA ILE A 637 -13.76 18.43 -2.95
C ILE A 637 -13.41 18.51 -1.46
N VAL A 638 -13.53 17.39 -0.75
CA VAL A 638 -13.11 17.27 0.65
C VAL A 638 -11.82 16.48 0.70
N ALA A 639 -10.69 17.13 0.95
CA ALA A 639 -9.40 16.45 0.94
C ALA A 639 -9.24 15.54 2.17
N GLY A 640 -8.75 14.30 1.95
CA GLY A 640 -8.51 13.32 3.01
C GLY A 640 -7.07 13.26 3.54
N GLY A 641 -6.16 14.10 3.03
CA GLY A 641 -4.80 14.24 3.57
C GLY A 641 -3.64 14.11 2.58
N ILE A 642 -3.85 13.60 1.37
CA ILE A 642 -2.78 13.50 0.34
C ILE A 642 -2.43 14.87 -0.24
N ALA A 643 -3.44 15.68 -0.56
CA ALA A 643 -3.28 17.01 -1.12
C ALA A 643 -4.11 18.06 -0.35
N PRO A 644 -3.90 19.36 -0.60
CA PRO A 644 -4.67 20.41 0.05
C PRO A 644 -6.15 20.38 -0.35
N ASP A 645 -7.03 20.82 0.55
CA ASP A 645 -8.44 21.02 0.22
C ASP A 645 -8.61 22.23 -0.72
N LEU A 646 -9.17 22.01 -1.91
CA LEU A 646 -9.30 23.08 -2.90
C LEU A 646 -10.31 24.15 -2.50
N ARG A 647 -11.29 23.84 -1.63
CA ARG A 647 -12.25 24.83 -1.13
C ARG A 647 -11.55 25.89 -0.28
N ALA A 648 -10.45 25.52 0.39
CA ALA A 648 -9.62 26.41 1.20
C ALA A 648 -8.43 27.02 0.42
N SER A 649 -8.37 26.83 -0.90
CA SER A 649 -7.23 27.27 -1.72
C SER A 649 -7.47 28.63 -2.40
N PRO A 650 -6.57 29.62 -2.20
CA PRO A 650 -6.59 30.86 -2.95
C PRO A 650 -6.31 30.68 -4.45
N VAL A 651 -5.67 29.59 -4.86
CA VAL A 651 -5.42 29.29 -6.29
C VAL A 651 -6.75 29.24 -7.05
N MET A 652 -7.79 28.69 -6.43
CA MET A 652 -9.11 28.55 -7.04
C MET A 652 -9.84 29.90 -7.16
N LEU A 653 -9.26 31.01 -6.67
CA LEU A 653 -9.84 32.38 -6.74
C LEU A 653 -9.38 33.12 -8.01
N SER A 654 -8.39 32.60 -8.73
CA SER A 654 -7.75 33.28 -9.85
C SER A 654 -7.48 32.31 -10.99
N THR A 655 -8.04 32.61 -12.17
CA THR A 655 -7.79 31.85 -13.39
C THR A 655 -6.30 31.82 -13.74
N GLU A 656 -5.58 32.93 -13.57
CA GLU A 656 -4.13 33.00 -13.79
C GLU A 656 -3.36 32.08 -12.84
N ALA A 657 -3.75 32.06 -11.55
CA ALA A 657 -3.13 31.14 -10.58
C ALA A 657 -3.43 29.67 -10.93
N MET A 658 -4.65 29.36 -11.35
CA MET A 658 -5.02 28.02 -11.82
C MET A 658 -4.22 27.60 -13.05
N LEU A 659 -4.02 28.49 -14.03
CA LEU A 659 -3.21 28.22 -15.21
C LEU A 659 -1.78 27.84 -14.82
N ARG A 660 -1.13 28.66 -14.00
CA ARG A 660 0.25 28.40 -13.54
C ARG A 660 0.37 27.08 -12.76
N VAL A 661 -0.58 26.80 -11.87
CA VAL A 661 -0.51 25.62 -11.00
C VAL A 661 -0.95 24.35 -11.71
N VAL A 662 -2.14 24.36 -12.32
CA VAL A 662 -2.80 23.18 -12.87
C VAL A 662 -2.28 22.87 -14.27
N ARG A 663 -2.11 23.86 -15.14
CA ARG A 663 -1.68 23.62 -16.53
C ARG A 663 -0.16 23.62 -16.69
N GLU A 664 0.51 24.64 -16.15
CA GLU A 664 1.95 24.85 -16.32
C GLU A 664 2.82 24.12 -15.28
N GLY A 665 2.20 23.54 -14.25
CA GLY A 665 2.91 22.68 -13.29
C GLY A 665 3.81 23.42 -12.32
N ALA A 666 3.49 24.66 -11.94
CA ALA A 666 4.29 25.44 -10.97
C ALA A 666 4.48 24.74 -9.61
N LEU A 667 3.64 23.76 -9.28
CA LEU A 667 3.72 22.95 -8.07
C LEU A 667 4.15 21.48 -8.32
N ALA A 668 4.65 21.14 -9.51
CA ALA A 668 5.18 19.81 -9.81
C ALA A 668 6.29 19.36 -8.83
N PRO A 669 7.25 20.21 -8.42
CA PRO A 669 8.23 19.84 -7.39
C PRO A 669 7.63 19.51 -6.01
N ARG A 670 6.36 19.88 -5.77
CA ARG A 670 5.61 19.57 -4.54
C ARG A 670 4.58 18.44 -4.74
N GLY A 671 4.68 17.70 -5.85
CA GLY A 671 3.82 16.55 -6.14
C GLY A 671 2.47 16.87 -6.78
N MET A 672 2.24 18.11 -7.25
CA MET A 672 1.06 18.45 -8.04
C MET A 672 1.37 18.29 -9.54
N PRO A 673 0.91 17.22 -10.21
CA PRO A 673 1.21 17.02 -11.63
C PRO A 673 0.53 18.07 -12.52
N PRO A 674 1.18 18.49 -13.63
CA PRO A 674 0.56 19.39 -14.59
C PRO A 674 -0.51 18.66 -15.41
N PHE A 675 -1.50 19.40 -15.91
CA PHE A 675 -2.58 18.99 -16.80
C PHE A 675 -2.63 19.93 -18.03
N PRO A 676 -1.61 19.87 -18.92
CA PRO A 676 -1.51 20.74 -20.10
C PRO A 676 -2.71 20.62 -21.05
N GLU A 677 -3.42 19.49 -21.00
CA GLU A 677 -4.58 19.21 -21.84
C GLU A 677 -5.87 19.94 -21.44
N LEU A 678 -5.96 20.49 -20.22
CA LEU A 678 -7.16 21.18 -19.77
C LEU A 678 -7.26 22.57 -20.39
N SER A 679 -8.33 22.84 -21.14
CA SER A 679 -8.61 24.15 -21.75
C SER A 679 -9.01 25.23 -20.72
N ASP A 680 -9.00 26.50 -21.11
CA ASP A 680 -9.37 27.62 -20.22
C ASP A 680 -10.81 27.47 -19.72
N ALA A 681 -11.71 27.03 -20.61
CA ALA A 681 -13.10 26.77 -20.26
C ALA A 681 -13.26 25.64 -19.23
N GLN A 682 -12.40 24.61 -19.30
CA GLN A 682 -12.43 23.51 -18.33
C GLN A 682 -11.88 23.94 -16.97
N LEU A 683 -10.79 24.71 -16.95
CA LEU A 683 -10.26 25.29 -15.71
C LEU A 683 -11.27 26.23 -15.05
N ASP A 684 -11.91 27.10 -15.84
CA ASP A 684 -12.98 27.98 -15.36
C ASP A 684 -14.17 27.19 -14.80
N ALA A 685 -14.60 26.13 -15.49
CA ALA A 685 -15.65 25.25 -15.00
C ALA A 685 -15.29 24.60 -13.65
N ILE A 686 -14.06 24.08 -13.49
CA ILE A 686 -13.57 23.54 -12.21
C ILE A 686 -13.63 24.62 -11.12
N ALA A 687 -13.21 25.85 -11.41
CA ALA A 687 -13.28 26.95 -10.46
C ALA A 687 -14.72 27.20 -9.98
N HIS A 688 -15.69 27.24 -10.91
CA HIS A 688 -17.10 27.37 -10.60
C HIS A 688 -17.63 26.24 -9.71
N TYR A 689 -17.23 24.99 -9.96
CA TYR A 689 -17.60 23.84 -9.13
C TYR A 689 -17.05 23.95 -7.71
N VAL A 690 -15.76 24.29 -7.57
CA VAL A 690 -15.11 24.45 -6.25
C VAL A 690 -15.77 25.56 -5.44
N ARG A 691 -16.07 26.69 -6.09
CA ARG A 691 -16.76 27.83 -5.45
C ARG A 691 -18.19 27.46 -5.04
N GLN A 692 -18.89 26.69 -5.86
CA GLN A 692 -20.23 26.20 -5.52
C GLN A 692 -20.20 25.35 -4.24
N LYS A 693 -19.28 24.39 -4.14
CA LYS A 693 -19.12 23.55 -2.94
C LYS A 693 -18.71 24.37 -1.72
N ALA A 694 -17.70 25.23 -1.85
CA ALA A 694 -17.27 26.12 -0.76
C ALA A 694 -18.42 26.95 -0.18
N ARG A 695 -19.29 27.52 -1.02
CA ARG A 695 -20.50 28.26 -0.58
C ARG A 695 -21.57 27.40 0.05
N ALA A 696 -21.73 26.16 -0.42
CA ALA A 696 -22.68 25.23 0.19
C ALA A 696 -22.24 24.89 1.61
N ASP A 697 -20.95 24.62 1.82
CA ASP A 697 -20.40 24.24 3.13
C ASP A 697 -20.41 25.41 4.13
N LEU A 698 -20.07 26.63 3.68
CA LEU A 698 -20.16 27.83 4.53
C LEU A 698 -21.59 28.08 5.00
N ARG A 699 -22.59 27.88 4.13
CA ARG A 699 -24.01 28.02 4.49
C ARG A 699 -24.50 26.92 5.43
N ALA A 700 -23.98 25.69 5.30
CA ALA A 700 -24.32 24.58 6.20
C ALA A 700 -23.68 24.70 7.59
N SER A 701 -22.65 25.54 7.72
CA SER A 701 -21.92 25.80 8.97
C SER A 701 -22.46 26.99 9.77
N GLN A 702 -23.45 27.71 9.21
CA GLN A 702 -24.21 28.78 9.84
C GLN A 702 -25.53 28.23 10.36
#